data_AF-A0A835FCH2-F1
#
_entry.id   AF-A0A835FCH2-F1
#
_cell.length_a   1.000
_cell.length_b   1.000
_cell.length_c   1.000
_cell.angle_alpha   90.00
_cell.angle_beta   90.00
_cell.angle_gamma   90.00
#
_symmetry.space_group_name_H-M   'P 1'
#
loop_
_entity.id
_entity.type
_entity.pdbx_description
1 polymer ?
#
loop_
_entity_poly.entity_id
_entity_poly.type
_entity_poly.pdbx_seq_one_letter_code
_entity_poly.pdbx_strand_id
1 'polypeptide(L)'
;MVDQTSGAVSSLLGILSAAVKDEARLLSGVEGDIQFIKDEMDIMNGFLMHLDNTEVVHDEHLRAWMKQVCDIAYMAQDYIELYKRDLTPPEGGGLWASMRHLRLYLQTIPTRHSLAHKIRELKVRVREVGERRLRYDVKLPNVSPKLKPMPVAKDSLIEEKSEDFLRALEEAQEAGGGDVPHHSPSFSRAISMLPSDLVTDEARKLIDHILYMLAGHAHARKMLLCALYTCYPYEIVEKLKILKKRLDVKRAPLPMEVMLFSYDQLPTSYKSCLLYLAVFLEEDSISRTVLIRRWLAEGLVARHEEFQTMEEAGEQCFSELVLRGFLRPTSGTVTISGLKIKRCTIMNESVRDFIIRICESENFVSGTLPIHLRLQDDIRKLVKRPPPQQHQVQKQWPWNFCGNNYCAGGIPKKPQHNVSELTAGDNQTVDQDDGEVMRHPMDEMADKLKRLPQLYLINVLDLEGAKGLTNRHLKTICTKLSLKYLSLRSTEVSRLPRSLSNLWQLETLDIRQTDIRDTDMEHMFLPKLKHLLAGRIVVNDELRLRTVRMPRKLGRGMEILRHVNIVHGKAEVMEKIGRLKQLRKLGVVLDGSKDNIMHFLNTISIMKLSKCLRSLSVWIAEEETASATARGVAVTVPLDYREDIENAPFIPPRLPNKLESLNMKGRLGGSLRRWIKGPDKLSKITLRDTKLTRDGLNALGELKHLRCLRLLRGSYTETEITLRKEEFQDLRLLVIDHVAKIIAFESGAAPKLEKIVWTLDRVEIVKDTIEGIGKLKSLKEFELNCDPNNPGLHHVEETLPRRLLKSGTAFRAHQSS
;
A
#
# COMPACT_ATOMS: atom_id res chain seq x y z
N MET A 1 -0.62 54.84 40.33
CA MET A 1 -1.17 53.74 39.50
C MET A 1 -0.33 53.51 38.24
N VAL A 2 0.00 54.57 37.47
CA VAL A 2 0.87 54.49 36.27
C VAL A 2 2.30 54.01 36.59
N ASP A 3 2.90 54.47 37.69
CA ASP A 3 4.26 54.04 38.09
C ASP A 3 4.32 52.58 38.58
N GLN A 4 3.26 52.09 39.24
CA GLN A 4 3.15 50.69 39.64
C GLN A 4 2.95 49.77 38.43
N THR A 5 2.18 50.20 37.43
CA THR A 5 2.06 49.47 36.16
C THR A 5 3.36 49.53 35.34
N SER A 6 4.11 50.63 35.39
CA SER A 6 5.43 50.75 34.74
C SER A 6 6.49 49.86 35.39
N GLY A 7 6.49 49.77 36.73
CA GLY A 7 7.34 48.86 37.50
C GLY A 7 7.03 47.38 37.23
N ALA A 8 5.75 47.01 37.13
CA ALA A 8 5.35 45.64 36.80
C ALA A 8 5.73 45.26 35.34
N VAL A 9 5.58 46.19 34.39
CA VAL A 9 5.95 45.98 32.98
C VAL A 9 7.47 45.87 32.79
N SER A 10 8.26 46.69 33.49
CA SER A 10 9.73 46.63 33.43
C SER A 10 10.30 45.36 34.07
N SER A 11 9.71 44.88 35.18
CA SER A 11 10.04 43.59 35.78
C SER A 11 9.72 42.42 34.84
N LEU A 12 8.54 42.44 34.20
CA LEU A 12 8.15 41.45 33.19
C LEU A 12 9.11 41.44 32.00
N LEU A 13 9.52 42.62 31.50
CA LEU A 13 10.50 42.75 30.41
C LEU A 13 11.88 42.21 30.80
N GLY A 14 12.31 42.42 32.05
CA GLY A 14 13.55 41.83 32.58
C GLY A 14 13.51 40.30 32.63
N ILE A 15 12.39 39.74 33.10
CA ILE A 15 12.16 38.28 33.15
C ILE A 15 12.12 37.68 31.74
N LEU A 16 11.43 38.33 30.80
CA LEU A 16 11.35 37.90 29.40
C LEU A 16 12.70 37.97 28.70
N SER A 17 13.50 39.00 28.96
CA SER A 17 14.86 39.16 28.40
C SER A 17 15.81 38.07 28.90
N ALA A 18 15.75 37.76 30.21
CA ALA A 18 16.52 36.65 30.79
C ALA A 18 16.10 35.29 30.20
N ALA A 19 14.80 35.02 30.13
CA ALA A 19 14.27 33.76 29.56
C ALA A 19 14.65 33.55 28.09
N VAL A 20 14.63 34.61 27.27
CA VAL A 20 15.07 34.55 25.86
C VAL A 20 16.58 34.29 25.76
N LYS A 21 17.39 34.87 26.65
CA LYS A 21 18.85 34.68 26.67
C LYS A 21 19.23 33.26 27.11
N ASP A 22 18.51 32.69 28.07
CA ASP A 22 18.73 31.32 28.55
C ASP A 22 18.26 30.28 27.51
N GLU A 23 17.13 30.53 26.83
CA GLU A 23 16.66 29.70 25.70
C GLU A 23 17.63 29.75 24.52
N ALA A 24 18.17 30.92 24.17
CA ALA A 24 19.16 31.06 23.11
C ALA A 24 20.46 30.29 23.40
N ARG A 25 20.87 30.24 24.69
CA ARG A 25 22.02 29.44 25.16
C ARG A 25 21.74 27.94 25.15
N LEU A 26 20.53 27.52 25.50
CA LEU A 26 20.12 26.11 25.44
C LEU A 26 20.14 25.60 23.99
N LEU A 27 19.48 26.33 23.09
CA LEU A 27 19.33 25.93 21.69
C LEU A 27 20.65 25.99 20.90
N SER A 28 21.55 26.93 21.22
CA SER A 28 22.89 26.94 20.61
C SER A 28 23.71 25.70 20.98
N GLY A 29 23.48 25.11 22.16
CA GLY A 29 24.11 23.86 22.58
C GLY A 29 23.56 22.62 21.86
N VAL A 30 22.28 22.65 21.44
CA VAL A 30 21.62 21.50 20.79
C VAL A 30 22.23 21.17 19.44
N GLU A 31 22.62 22.18 18.65
CA GLU A 31 23.25 21.94 17.35
C GLU A 31 24.58 21.17 17.48
N GLY A 32 25.40 21.53 18.48
CA GLY A 32 26.62 20.79 18.82
C GLY A 32 26.32 19.38 19.36
N ASP A 33 25.24 19.21 20.13
CA ASP A 33 24.81 17.90 20.62
C ASP A 33 24.33 17.00 19.46
N ILE A 34 23.61 17.54 18.47
CA ILE A 34 23.18 16.82 17.26
C ILE A 34 24.39 16.42 16.41
N GLN A 35 25.35 17.33 16.19
CA GLN A 35 26.55 17.04 15.42
C GLN A 35 27.36 15.92 16.06
N PHE A 36 27.55 15.94 17.39
CA PHE A 36 28.20 14.85 18.12
C PHE A 36 27.49 13.50 17.92
N ILE A 37 26.15 13.48 18.05
CA ILE A 37 25.38 12.24 17.87
C ILE A 37 25.56 11.71 16.45
N LYS A 38 25.54 12.59 15.44
CA LYS A 38 25.78 12.21 14.05
C LYS A 38 27.17 11.57 13.88
N ASP A 39 28.22 12.22 14.37
CA ASP A 39 29.59 11.74 14.22
C ASP A 39 29.80 10.37 14.91
N GLU A 40 29.25 10.19 16.12
CA GLU A 40 29.28 8.89 16.80
C GLU A 40 28.46 7.82 16.08
N MET A 41 27.28 8.15 15.56
CA MET A 41 26.48 7.22 14.76
C MET A 41 27.19 6.81 13.47
N ASP A 42 27.89 7.73 12.80
CA ASP A 42 28.68 7.44 11.61
C ASP A 42 29.83 6.47 11.93
N ILE A 43 30.50 6.65 13.08
CA ILE A 43 31.52 5.72 13.58
C ILE A 43 30.89 4.36 13.85
N MET A 44 29.83 4.28 14.66
CA MET A 44 29.16 3.02 15.00
C MET A 44 28.63 2.29 13.76
N ASN A 45 28.09 3.02 12.77
CA ASN A 45 27.67 2.48 11.48
C ASN A 45 28.85 1.90 10.69
N GLY A 46 30.01 2.58 10.68
CA GLY A 46 31.24 2.03 10.10
C GLY A 46 31.64 0.67 10.69
N PHE A 47 31.47 0.49 12.01
CA PHE A 47 31.70 -0.80 12.67
C PHE A 47 30.66 -1.85 12.28
N LEU A 48 29.36 -1.51 12.23
CA LEU A 48 28.31 -2.43 11.80
C LEU A 48 28.51 -2.91 10.36
N MET A 49 28.90 -2.00 9.47
CA MET A 49 29.23 -2.33 8.08
C MET A 49 30.43 -3.27 7.96
N HIS A 50 31.43 -3.17 8.85
CA HIS A 50 32.55 -4.11 8.87
C HIS A 50 32.12 -5.50 9.34
N LEU A 51 31.27 -5.58 10.35
CA LEU A 51 30.75 -6.85 10.88
C LEU A 51 29.87 -7.61 9.88
N ASP A 52 29.02 -6.91 9.13
CA ASP A 52 28.17 -7.48 8.06
C ASP A 52 29.00 -8.12 6.93
N ASN A 53 30.27 -7.69 6.77
CA ASN A 53 31.20 -8.22 5.78
C ASN A 53 32.06 -9.40 6.29
N THR A 54 31.92 -9.80 7.57
CA THR A 54 32.70 -10.89 8.19
C THR A 54 31.83 -12.11 8.50
N GLU A 55 32.20 -13.31 8.07
CA GLU A 55 31.47 -14.58 8.32
C GLU A 55 31.63 -15.11 9.76
N VAL A 56 31.69 -14.25 10.78
CA VAL A 56 31.93 -14.65 12.17
C VAL A 56 30.63 -14.69 12.96
N VAL A 57 30.39 -15.80 13.66
CA VAL A 57 29.33 -15.92 14.67
C VAL A 57 29.55 -14.83 15.72
N HIS A 58 28.67 -13.83 15.75
CA HIS A 58 28.77 -12.74 16.72
C HIS A 58 28.65 -13.27 18.15
N ASP A 59 29.61 -12.91 19.01
CA ASP A 59 29.53 -13.15 20.45
C ASP A 59 28.33 -12.41 21.07
N GLU A 60 27.84 -12.91 22.19
CA GLU A 60 26.67 -12.41 22.92
C GLU A 60 26.87 -10.94 23.36
N HIS A 61 28.10 -10.55 23.71
CA HIS A 61 28.44 -9.17 24.06
C HIS A 61 28.38 -8.21 22.86
N LEU A 62 28.92 -8.62 21.70
CA LEU A 62 28.90 -7.82 20.47
C LEU A 62 27.45 -7.59 19.99
N ARG A 63 26.66 -8.65 20.06
CA ARG A 63 25.24 -8.67 19.71
C ARG A 63 24.38 -7.77 20.62
N ALA A 64 24.60 -7.81 21.93
CA ALA A 64 23.92 -6.92 22.88
C ALA A 64 24.28 -5.44 22.65
N TRP A 65 25.50 -5.17 22.18
CA TRP A 65 25.93 -3.82 21.79
C TRP A 65 25.25 -3.34 20.51
N MET A 66 25.19 -4.16 19.45
CA MET A 66 24.51 -3.82 18.18
C MET A 66 23.05 -3.40 18.40
N LYS A 67 22.33 -4.11 19.28
CA LYS A 67 20.94 -3.76 19.65
C LYS A 67 20.84 -2.36 20.26
N GLN A 68 21.75 -2.02 21.18
CA GLN A 68 21.77 -0.70 21.80
C GLN A 68 22.05 0.42 20.79
N VAL A 69 22.92 0.16 19.80
CA VAL A 69 23.19 1.10 18.70
C VAL A 69 21.93 1.33 17.86
N CYS A 70 21.19 0.27 17.49
CA CYS A 70 19.93 0.40 16.78
C CYS A 70 18.91 1.24 17.56
N ASP A 71 18.72 0.96 18.85
CA ASP A 71 17.80 1.72 19.72
C ASP A 71 18.17 3.22 19.75
N ILE A 72 19.46 3.54 19.79
CA ILE A 72 19.96 4.92 19.80
C ILE A 72 19.74 5.62 18.46
N ALA A 73 20.00 4.95 17.34
CA ALA A 73 19.81 5.52 16.01
C ALA A 73 18.35 5.93 15.78
N TYR A 74 17.40 5.12 16.23
CA TYR A 74 15.97 5.44 16.17
C TYR A 74 15.62 6.68 17.02
N MET A 75 16.07 6.74 18.28
CA MET A 75 15.83 7.91 19.15
C MET A 75 16.45 9.20 18.58
N ALA A 76 17.65 9.11 17.99
CA ALA A 76 18.33 10.23 17.35
C ALA A 76 17.50 10.80 16.20
N GLN A 77 17.02 9.93 15.32
CA GLN A 77 16.19 10.34 14.19
C GLN A 77 14.97 11.14 14.65
N ASP A 78 14.23 10.68 15.66
CA ASP A 78 13.02 11.37 16.10
C ASP A 78 13.27 12.69 16.80
N TYR A 79 14.25 12.72 17.71
CA TYR A 79 14.53 13.95 18.45
C TYR A 79 15.03 15.04 17.52
N ILE A 80 15.89 14.67 16.55
CA ILE A 80 16.40 15.58 15.53
C ILE A 80 15.29 16.02 14.58
N GLU A 81 14.40 15.10 14.14
CA GLU A 81 13.28 15.46 13.27
C GLU A 81 12.26 16.37 13.99
N LEU A 82 11.90 16.07 15.24
CA LEU A 82 11.03 16.92 16.07
C LEU A 82 11.66 18.30 16.29
N TYR A 83 12.99 18.36 16.43
CA TYR A 83 13.73 19.60 16.61
C TYR A 83 13.64 20.44 15.34
N LYS A 84 13.95 19.82 14.19
CA LYS A 84 13.81 20.48 12.87
C LYS A 84 12.39 21.01 12.61
N ARG A 85 11.35 20.32 13.09
CA ARG A 85 9.94 20.75 12.94
C ARG A 85 9.58 21.99 13.75
N ASP A 86 9.94 22.01 15.04
CA ASP A 86 9.44 23.02 15.99
C ASP A 86 10.37 24.23 16.14
N LEU A 87 11.62 24.09 15.72
CA LEU A 87 12.71 25.00 16.08
C LEU A 87 13.44 25.65 14.90
N THR A 88 13.32 25.12 13.67
CA THR A 88 13.92 25.77 12.49
C THR A 88 13.01 26.90 11.99
N PRO A 89 13.48 28.17 11.89
CA PRO A 89 12.67 29.23 11.31
C PRO A 89 12.43 28.95 9.81
N PRO A 90 11.21 29.20 9.28
CA PRO A 90 10.97 29.09 7.86
C PRO A 90 11.77 30.17 7.12
N GLU A 91 12.46 29.80 6.05
CA GLU A 91 13.14 30.75 5.17
C GLU A 91 12.10 31.68 4.51
N GLY A 92 12.24 32.98 4.78
CA GLY A 92 11.55 34.06 4.08
C GLY A 92 10.19 34.48 4.66
N GLY A 93 10.17 35.60 5.39
CA GLY A 93 8.94 36.31 5.76
C GLY A 93 9.20 37.64 6.45
N GLY A 94 8.61 38.74 5.95
CA GLY A 94 8.80 40.11 6.47
C GLY A 94 8.19 40.36 7.87
N LEU A 95 8.22 41.62 8.32
CA LEU A 95 7.94 42.08 9.70
C LEU A 95 6.66 41.52 10.38
N TRP A 96 5.59 41.26 9.62
CA TRP A 96 4.34 40.69 10.15
C TRP A 96 4.41 39.18 10.42
N ALA A 97 5.32 38.46 9.75
CA ALA A 97 5.68 37.09 10.10
C ALA A 97 6.36 37.08 11.48
N SER A 98 7.30 38.01 11.74
CA SER A 98 8.07 38.12 12.98
C SER A 98 7.20 38.26 14.23
N MET A 99 6.09 39.03 14.17
CA MET A 99 5.17 39.17 15.31
C MET A 99 4.31 37.91 15.56
N ARG A 100 3.89 37.21 14.50
CA ARG A 100 3.19 35.91 14.63
C ARG A 100 4.15 34.81 15.13
N HIS A 101 5.44 34.93 14.79
CA HIS A 101 6.49 34.05 15.27
C HIS A 101 6.77 34.24 16.76
N LEU A 102 6.77 35.45 17.31
CA LEU A 102 7.01 35.65 18.76
C LEU A 102 5.95 34.96 19.63
N ARG A 103 4.68 34.99 19.23
CA ARG A 103 3.58 34.30 19.95
C ARG A 103 3.69 32.77 19.85
N LEU A 104 4.01 32.22 18.68
CA LEU A 104 4.22 30.78 18.48
C LEU A 104 5.52 30.30 19.14
N TYR A 105 6.54 31.15 19.16
CA TYR A 105 7.84 30.94 19.81
C TYR A 105 7.62 30.80 21.32
N LEU A 106 6.97 31.77 21.96
CA LEU A 106 6.65 31.72 23.40
C LEU A 106 5.74 30.52 23.78
N GLN A 107 4.79 30.14 22.93
CA GLN A 107 3.90 28.99 23.17
C GLN A 107 4.60 27.62 23.06
N THR A 108 5.75 27.55 22.39
CA THR A 108 6.47 26.28 22.18
C THR A 108 7.67 26.10 23.11
N ILE A 109 8.08 27.12 23.88
CA ILE A 109 9.22 27.08 24.83
C ILE A 109 9.27 25.82 25.70
N PRO A 110 8.18 25.34 26.35
CA PRO A 110 8.25 24.14 27.17
C PRO A 110 8.58 22.88 26.37
N THR A 111 8.04 22.78 25.15
CA THR A 111 8.32 21.68 24.21
C THR A 111 9.76 21.76 23.70
N ARG A 112 10.26 22.98 23.43
CA ARG A 112 11.62 23.26 22.99
C ARG A 112 12.65 22.86 24.05
N HIS A 113 12.43 23.30 25.29
CA HIS A 113 13.24 22.90 26.45
C HIS A 113 13.22 21.39 26.68
N SER A 114 12.03 20.76 26.63
CA SER A 114 11.91 19.31 26.79
C SER A 114 12.68 18.54 25.72
N LEU A 115 12.64 19.00 24.47
CA LEU A 115 13.32 18.34 23.37
C LEU A 115 14.84 18.56 23.40
N ALA A 116 15.29 19.78 23.69
CA ALA A 116 16.70 20.08 23.91
C ALA A 116 17.29 19.21 25.04
N HIS A 117 16.56 19.06 26.14
CA HIS A 117 16.94 18.15 27.22
C HIS A 117 17.02 16.69 26.76
N LYS A 118 16.02 16.20 26.02
CA LYS A 118 16.01 14.84 25.47
C LYS A 118 17.16 14.57 24.50
N ILE A 119 17.53 15.54 23.65
CA ILE A 119 18.71 15.43 22.76
C ILE A 119 19.99 15.35 23.57
N ARG A 120 20.11 16.14 24.63
CA ARG A 120 21.29 16.11 25.51
C ARG A 120 21.41 14.80 26.29
N GLU A 121 20.29 14.27 26.78
CA GLU A 121 20.24 12.93 27.40
C GLU A 121 20.63 11.83 26.40
N LEU A 122 20.15 11.94 25.15
CA LEU A 122 20.53 11.02 24.09
C LEU A 122 22.02 11.05 23.80
N LYS A 123 22.64 12.24 23.73
CA LYS A 123 24.08 12.38 23.58
C LYS A 123 24.86 11.63 24.67
N VAL A 124 24.42 11.72 25.93
CA VAL A 124 25.05 10.97 27.04
C VAL A 124 24.92 9.48 26.80
N ARG A 125 23.73 9.00 26.44
CA ARG A 125 23.48 7.58 26.15
C ARG A 125 24.30 7.05 24.97
N VAL A 126 24.46 7.84 23.91
CA VAL A 126 25.32 7.54 22.75
C VAL A 126 26.76 7.33 23.20
N ARG A 127 27.29 8.28 23.98
CA ARG A 127 28.66 8.19 24.53
C ARG A 127 28.82 6.95 25.39
N GLU A 128 27.90 6.69 26.31
CA GLU A 128 27.98 5.52 27.20
C GLU A 128 28.02 4.20 26.42
N VAL A 129 27.22 4.07 25.36
CA VAL A 129 27.21 2.87 24.50
C VAL A 129 28.51 2.73 23.71
N GLY A 130 29.08 3.84 23.23
CA GLY A 130 30.41 3.87 22.61
C GLY A 130 31.51 3.41 23.58
N GLU A 131 31.52 3.95 24.81
CA GLU A 131 32.51 3.58 25.83
C GLU A 131 32.34 2.15 26.35
N ARG A 132 31.09 1.68 26.48
CA ARG A 132 30.79 0.32 26.95
C ARG A 132 31.41 -0.73 26.03
N ARG A 133 31.54 -0.44 24.75
CA ARG A 133 32.27 -1.26 23.78
C ARG A 133 33.74 -1.42 24.13
N LEU A 134 34.41 -0.32 24.51
CA LEU A 134 35.83 -0.31 24.88
C LEU A 134 36.05 -1.06 26.20
N ARG A 135 35.13 -0.91 27.16
CA ARG A 135 35.21 -1.57 28.47
C ARG A 135 35.06 -3.09 28.40
N TYR A 136 34.27 -3.60 27.47
CA TYR A 136 34.05 -5.05 27.29
C TYR A 136 34.91 -5.65 26.16
N ASP A 137 35.92 -4.92 25.68
CA ASP A 137 36.90 -5.36 24.68
C ASP A 137 36.24 -6.06 23.48
N VAL A 138 35.16 -5.46 22.96
CA VAL A 138 34.45 -5.97 21.78
C VAL A 138 35.37 -5.75 20.56
N LYS A 139 36.21 -6.75 20.26
CA LYS A 139 37.20 -6.68 19.18
C LYS A 139 36.59 -6.87 17.81
N LEU A 140 37.17 -6.17 16.83
CA LEU A 140 36.97 -6.45 15.41
C LEU A 140 37.62 -7.79 15.06
N PRO A 141 36.95 -8.69 14.32
CA PRO A 141 37.61 -9.82 13.69
C PRO A 141 38.70 -9.33 12.75
N ASN A 142 39.93 -9.85 12.87
CA ASN A 142 41.01 -9.56 11.92
C ASN A 142 40.73 -10.31 10.61
N VAL A 143 39.96 -9.73 9.69
CA VAL A 143 39.80 -10.27 8.33
C VAL A 143 39.76 -9.14 7.31
N SER A 144 40.39 -9.39 6.17
CA SER A 144 40.48 -8.52 5.00
C SER A 144 39.10 -7.99 4.56
N PRO A 145 38.96 -6.69 4.25
CA PRO A 145 37.68 -6.11 3.87
C PRO A 145 37.19 -6.64 2.52
N LYS A 146 35.89 -7.00 2.43
CA LYS A 146 35.21 -7.18 1.14
C LYS A 146 35.14 -5.84 0.41
N LEU A 147 35.44 -5.85 -0.89
CA LEU A 147 35.21 -4.70 -1.77
C LEU A 147 33.72 -4.33 -1.77
N LYS A 148 33.43 -3.02 -1.77
CA LYS A 148 32.08 -2.44 -1.75
C LYS A 148 31.12 -3.13 -2.74
N PRO A 149 29.86 -3.37 -2.37
CA PRO A 149 28.81 -3.67 -3.34
C PRO A 149 28.69 -2.49 -4.31
N MET A 150 28.91 -2.75 -5.60
CA MET A 150 28.64 -1.77 -6.65
C MET A 150 27.13 -1.60 -6.87
N PRO A 151 26.70 -0.45 -7.43
CA PRO A 151 25.29 -0.14 -7.62
C PRO A 151 24.58 -1.23 -8.43
N VAL A 152 23.32 -1.47 -8.09
CA VAL A 152 22.40 -2.25 -8.90
C VAL A 152 22.10 -1.43 -10.17
N ALA A 153 22.97 -1.53 -11.18
CA ALA A 153 22.66 -1.03 -12.50
C ALA A 153 21.76 -2.05 -13.19
N LYS A 154 20.44 -1.79 -13.21
CA LYS A 154 19.52 -2.62 -13.98
C LYS A 154 18.50 -1.76 -14.73
N ASP A 155 18.90 -1.41 -15.96
CA ASP A 155 18.12 -0.75 -17.01
C ASP A 155 16.75 -1.42 -17.26
N SER A 156 15.82 -0.63 -17.77
CA SER A 156 14.47 -0.98 -18.22
C SER A 156 14.34 -2.14 -19.25
N LEU A 157 15.45 -2.76 -19.65
CA LEU A 157 15.53 -3.96 -20.52
C LEU A 157 15.36 -5.30 -19.76
N ILE A 158 15.19 -5.26 -18.43
CA ILE A 158 15.28 -6.44 -17.57
C ILE A 158 13.93 -7.09 -17.24
N GLU A 159 12.82 -6.36 -17.31
CA GLU A 159 11.49 -6.97 -17.13
C GLU A 159 11.24 -8.07 -18.20
N GLU A 160 11.62 -7.83 -19.45
CA GLU A 160 11.42 -8.79 -20.55
C GLU A 160 12.33 -10.03 -20.44
N LYS A 161 13.62 -9.84 -20.10
CA LYS A 161 14.55 -10.96 -19.85
C LYS A 161 14.18 -11.79 -18.62
N SER A 162 13.58 -11.16 -17.60
CA SER A 162 13.10 -11.87 -16.41
C SER A 162 11.84 -12.70 -16.66
N GLU A 163 10.93 -12.23 -17.55
CA GLU A 163 9.74 -12.98 -17.95
C GLU A 163 10.10 -14.26 -18.72
N ASP A 164 11.04 -14.18 -19.66
CA ASP A 164 11.48 -15.35 -20.42
C ASP A 164 12.23 -16.37 -19.53
N PHE A 165 12.98 -15.89 -18.54
CA PHE A 165 13.64 -16.76 -17.55
C PHE A 165 12.61 -17.48 -16.67
N LEU A 166 11.61 -16.76 -16.16
CA LEU A 166 10.52 -17.35 -15.38
C LEU A 166 9.71 -18.36 -16.21
N ARG A 167 9.48 -18.07 -17.50
CA ARG A 167 8.82 -19.01 -18.42
C ARG A 167 9.64 -20.29 -18.60
N ALA A 168 10.96 -20.17 -18.77
CA ALA A 168 11.84 -21.34 -18.84
C ALA A 168 11.81 -22.20 -17.56
N LEU A 169 11.65 -21.57 -16.39
CA LEU A 169 11.47 -22.29 -15.11
C LEU A 169 10.10 -22.96 -14.97
N GLU A 170 9.05 -22.39 -15.54
CA GLU A 170 7.70 -22.96 -15.57
C GLU A 170 7.61 -24.15 -16.53
N GLU A 171 8.11 -24.01 -17.76
CA GLU A 171 8.18 -25.08 -18.77
C GLU A 171 8.92 -26.32 -18.25
N ALA A 172 10.05 -26.12 -17.55
CA ALA A 172 10.80 -27.20 -16.95
C ALA A 172 9.96 -27.96 -15.89
N GLN A 173 9.01 -27.32 -15.21
CA GLN A 173 8.21 -27.98 -14.18
C GLN A 173 7.06 -28.82 -14.76
N GLU A 174 6.44 -28.37 -15.84
CA GLU A 174 5.30 -29.05 -16.48
C GLU A 174 5.72 -30.36 -17.19
N ALA A 175 6.96 -30.43 -17.69
CA ALA A 175 7.51 -31.61 -18.35
C ALA A 175 7.69 -32.84 -17.41
N GLY A 176 7.57 -32.67 -16.09
CA GLY A 176 7.70 -33.74 -15.09
C GLY A 176 6.37 -34.37 -14.64
N GLY A 177 5.23 -34.00 -15.25
CA GLY A 177 3.89 -34.41 -14.84
C GLY A 177 3.19 -35.48 -15.68
N GLY A 178 3.91 -36.18 -16.58
CA GLY A 178 3.36 -37.26 -17.39
C GLY A 178 4.04 -38.61 -17.12
N ASP A 179 3.28 -39.71 -17.23
CA ASP A 179 3.69 -41.12 -17.06
C ASP A 179 4.77 -41.61 -18.04
N VAL A 180 5.90 -40.91 -18.16
CA VAL A 180 7.07 -41.37 -18.92
C VAL A 180 8.25 -41.53 -17.96
N PRO A 181 8.76 -42.75 -17.76
CA PRO A 181 9.88 -42.98 -16.86
C PRO A 181 11.21 -42.59 -17.55
N HIS A 182 12.04 -41.83 -16.82
CA HIS A 182 13.51 -41.68 -16.96
C HIS A 182 14.17 -40.41 -17.52
N HIS A 183 13.46 -39.31 -17.81
CA HIS A 183 14.14 -38.02 -18.02
C HIS A 183 13.67 -36.97 -17.02
N SER A 184 14.54 -36.63 -16.05
CA SER A 184 14.31 -35.50 -15.14
C SER A 184 14.05 -34.22 -15.93
N PRO A 185 13.16 -33.34 -15.47
CA PRO A 185 12.94 -32.06 -16.11
C PRO A 185 14.25 -31.27 -16.20
N SER A 186 14.71 -31.03 -17.43
CA SER A 186 15.97 -30.35 -17.68
C SER A 186 15.78 -28.84 -17.54
N PHE A 187 16.44 -28.26 -16.53
CA PHE A 187 16.53 -26.80 -16.37
C PHE A 187 17.54 -26.16 -17.35
N SER A 188 17.98 -26.88 -18.40
CA SER A 188 19.02 -26.44 -19.33
C SER A 188 18.78 -25.06 -19.93
N ARG A 189 17.53 -24.77 -20.32
CA ARG A 189 17.13 -23.45 -20.84
C ARG A 189 17.33 -22.35 -19.79
N ALA A 190 16.85 -22.56 -18.57
CA ALA A 190 17.03 -21.58 -17.49
C ALA A 190 18.51 -21.41 -17.10
N ILE A 191 19.28 -22.49 -17.04
CA ILE A 191 20.73 -22.47 -16.75
C ILE A 191 21.48 -21.69 -17.85
N SER A 192 21.10 -21.84 -19.12
CA SER A 192 21.71 -21.10 -20.24
C SER A 192 21.46 -19.59 -20.17
N MET A 193 20.47 -19.15 -19.41
CA MET A 193 20.11 -17.75 -19.21
C MET A 193 20.77 -17.12 -17.97
N LEU A 194 21.53 -17.90 -17.19
CA LEU A 194 22.32 -17.36 -16.09
C LEU A 194 23.44 -16.45 -16.63
N PRO A 195 23.85 -15.41 -15.88
CA PRO A 195 24.87 -14.47 -16.35
C PRO A 195 26.17 -15.20 -16.72
N SER A 196 26.78 -14.87 -17.85
CA SER A 196 27.98 -15.56 -18.39
C SER A 196 29.11 -15.68 -17.37
N ASP A 197 29.27 -14.66 -16.53
CA ASP A 197 30.31 -14.59 -15.49
C ASP A 197 30.11 -15.62 -14.36
N LEU A 198 28.89 -16.16 -14.21
CA LEU A 198 28.53 -17.22 -13.27
C LEU A 198 28.70 -18.63 -13.85
N VAL A 199 28.92 -18.77 -15.16
CA VAL A 199 28.90 -20.07 -15.85
C VAL A 199 30.29 -20.57 -16.18
N THR A 200 31.18 -20.59 -15.18
CA THR A 200 32.40 -21.38 -15.27
C THR A 200 32.04 -22.88 -15.27
N ASP A 201 32.87 -23.72 -15.88
CA ASP A 201 32.63 -25.17 -15.91
C ASP A 201 32.53 -25.78 -14.50
N GLU A 202 33.26 -25.22 -13.52
CA GLU A 202 33.19 -25.63 -12.11
C GLU A 202 31.84 -25.25 -11.48
N ALA A 203 31.38 -24.00 -11.67
CA ALA A 203 30.09 -23.54 -11.15
C ALA A 203 28.94 -24.35 -11.74
N ARG A 204 28.97 -24.62 -13.06
CA ARG A 204 27.94 -25.42 -13.74
C ARG A 204 27.85 -26.84 -13.15
N LYS A 205 28.99 -27.51 -12.95
CA LYS A 205 29.04 -28.84 -12.31
C LYS A 205 28.47 -28.83 -10.89
N LEU A 206 28.77 -27.80 -10.10
CA LEU A 206 28.22 -27.64 -8.75
C LEU A 206 26.69 -27.41 -8.79
N ILE A 207 26.21 -26.56 -9.68
CA ILE A 207 24.78 -26.28 -9.86
C ILE A 207 24.04 -27.55 -10.25
N ASP A 208 24.51 -28.28 -11.26
CA ASP A 208 23.87 -29.52 -11.71
C ASP A 208 23.82 -30.57 -10.58
N HIS A 209 24.89 -30.69 -9.81
CA HIS A 209 24.94 -31.60 -8.66
C HIS A 209 23.96 -31.19 -7.56
N ILE A 210 23.88 -29.90 -7.22
CA ILE A 210 22.93 -29.40 -6.21
C ILE A 210 21.48 -29.57 -6.70
N LEU A 211 21.19 -29.30 -7.98
CA LEU A 211 19.87 -29.53 -8.56
C LEU A 211 19.48 -31.00 -8.52
N TYR A 212 20.44 -31.91 -8.72
CA TYR A 212 20.25 -33.35 -8.55
C TYR A 212 19.92 -33.70 -7.08
N MET A 213 20.67 -33.19 -6.10
CA MET A 213 20.38 -33.39 -4.67
C MET A 213 18.99 -32.88 -4.27
N LEU A 214 18.51 -31.82 -4.92
CA LEU A 214 17.18 -31.25 -4.71
C LEU A 214 16.07 -31.98 -5.50
N ALA A 215 16.31 -33.21 -5.95
CA ALA A 215 15.27 -34.06 -6.54
C ALA A 215 14.09 -34.24 -5.60
N GLY A 216 12.88 -33.91 -6.10
CA GLY A 216 11.65 -33.86 -5.30
C GLY A 216 11.31 -32.48 -4.73
N HIS A 217 12.22 -31.50 -4.77
CA HIS A 217 11.99 -30.16 -4.23
C HIS A 217 11.93 -29.09 -5.33
N ALA A 218 10.86 -29.09 -6.12
CA ALA A 218 10.70 -28.18 -7.27
C ALA A 218 10.83 -26.68 -6.89
N HIS A 219 10.27 -26.28 -5.75
CA HIS A 219 10.36 -24.90 -5.26
C HIS A 219 11.79 -24.50 -4.89
N ALA A 220 12.54 -25.38 -4.21
CA ALA A 220 13.93 -25.12 -3.84
C ALA A 220 14.83 -25.02 -5.08
N ARG A 221 14.63 -25.88 -6.09
CA ARG A 221 15.35 -25.78 -7.38
C ARG A 221 15.12 -24.43 -8.06
N LYS A 222 13.87 -23.96 -8.13
CA LYS A 222 13.53 -22.65 -8.67
C LYS A 222 14.18 -21.51 -7.88
N MET A 223 14.08 -21.56 -6.56
CA MET A 223 14.68 -20.55 -5.68
C MET A 223 16.19 -20.46 -5.86
N LEU A 224 16.89 -21.59 -5.96
CA LEU A 224 18.34 -21.62 -6.23
C LEU A 224 18.66 -20.95 -7.57
N LEU A 225 17.97 -21.34 -8.65
CA LEU A 225 18.21 -20.76 -9.98
C LEU A 225 17.89 -19.28 -10.03
N CYS A 226 16.81 -18.83 -9.37
CA CYS A 226 16.48 -17.41 -9.25
C CYS A 226 17.53 -16.64 -8.44
N ALA A 227 18.00 -17.19 -7.33
CA ALA A 227 19.06 -16.58 -6.53
C ALA A 227 20.35 -16.43 -7.34
N LEU A 228 20.72 -17.44 -8.15
CA LEU A 228 21.88 -17.38 -9.04
C LEU A 228 21.70 -16.38 -10.18
N TYR A 229 20.49 -16.26 -10.74
CA TYR A 229 20.18 -15.30 -11.81
C TYR A 229 20.34 -13.84 -11.36
N THR A 230 20.08 -13.54 -10.09
CA THR A 230 20.18 -12.18 -9.54
C THR A 230 21.44 -11.92 -8.71
N CYS A 231 22.30 -12.92 -8.53
CA CYS A 231 23.52 -12.80 -7.74
C CYS A 231 24.62 -12.02 -8.48
N TYR A 232 25.54 -11.43 -7.71
CA TYR A 232 26.81 -10.95 -8.22
C TYR A 232 27.79 -12.13 -8.31
N PRO A 233 28.61 -12.23 -9.37
CA PRO A 233 29.48 -13.38 -9.61
C PRO A 233 30.60 -13.58 -8.57
N TYR A 234 30.84 -12.63 -7.66
CA TYR A 234 31.93 -12.69 -6.69
C TYR A 234 31.74 -13.81 -5.65
N GLU A 235 32.77 -14.65 -5.48
CA GLU A 235 32.82 -15.79 -4.53
C GLU A 235 31.69 -16.82 -4.70
N ILE A 236 30.96 -16.81 -5.82
CA ILE A 236 29.78 -17.68 -5.97
C ILE A 236 30.13 -19.16 -5.94
N VAL A 237 31.27 -19.55 -6.52
CA VAL A 237 31.77 -20.93 -6.50
C VAL A 237 32.01 -21.38 -5.06
N GLU A 238 32.64 -20.55 -4.22
CA GLU A 238 32.88 -20.86 -2.81
C GLU A 238 31.57 -20.95 -2.02
N LYS A 239 30.64 -20.02 -2.24
CA LYS A 239 29.29 -20.08 -1.65
C LYS A 239 28.53 -21.34 -2.07
N LEU A 240 28.66 -21.78 -3.32
CA LEU A 240 28.08 -23.03 -3.82
C LEU A 240 28.75 -24.27 -3.20
N LYS A 241 30.08 -24.25 -2.98
CA LYS A 241 30.79 -25.32 -2.25
C LYS A 241 30.32 -25.41 -0.80
N ILE A 242 30.14 -24.28 -0.12
CA ILE A 242 29.59 -24.20 1.25
C ILE A 242 28.16 -24.76 1.27
N LEU A 243 27.30 -24.33 0.34
CA LEU A 243 25.93 -24.85 0.23
C LEU A 243 25.92 -26.36 -0.01
N LYS A 244 26.72 -26.86 -0.96
CA LYS A 244 26.85 -28.30 -1.23
C LYS A 244 27.23 -29.06 0.04
N LYS A 245 28.25 -28.58 0.76
CA LYS A 245 28.69 -29.18 2.03
C LYS A 245 27.55 -29.23 3.05
N ARG A 246 26.78 -28.14 3.23
CA ARG A 246 25.63 -28.11 4.16
C ARG A 246 24.54 -29.11 3.78
N LEU A 247 24.25 -29.24 2.49
CA LEU A 247 23.31 -30.23 1.95
C LEU A 247 23.80 -31.66 2.19
N ASP A 248 25.10 -31.92 2.08
CA ASP A 248 25.72 -33.24 2.33
C ASP A 248 25.61 -33.66 3.81
N VAL A 249 25.75 -32.72 4.77
CA VAL A 249 25.70 -33.05 6.23
C VAL A 249 24.26 -33.33 6.72
N LYS A 250 23.22 -33.01 5.94
CA LYS A 250 21.79 -33.26 6.26
C LYS A 250 21.32 -32.79 7.66
N ARG A 251 21.91 -31.70 8.20
CA ARG A 251 21.53 -31.16 9.53
C ARG A 251 20.18 -30.44 9.54
N ALA A 252 19.81 -29.84 8.41
CA ALA A 252 18.54 -29.14 8.22
C ALA A 252 17.85 -29.67 6.94
N PRO A 253 16.53 -29.48 6.80
CA PRO A 253 15.82 -29.84 5.56
C PRO A 253 16.46 -29.18 4.33
N LEU A 254 16.58 -29.89 3.21
CA LEU A 254 17.25 -29.37 2.00
C LEU A 254 16.67 -28.02 1.51
N PRO A 255 15.33 -27.80 1.48
CA PRO A 255 14.77 -26.50 1.12
C PRO A 255 15.22 -25.36 2.04
N MET A 256 15.49 -25.67 3.32
CA MET A 256 15.91 -24.69 4.33
C MET A 256 17.30 -24.13 4.03
N GLU A 257 18.24 -25.00 3.66
CA GLU A 257 19.60 -24.59 3.28
C GLU A 257 19.60 -23.74 2.01
N VAL A 258 18.72 -24.06 1.05
CA VAL A 258 18.54 -23.24 -0.16
C VAL A 258 17.89 -21.89 0.15
N MET A 259 16.89 -21.84 1.04
CA MET A 259 16.30 -20.58 1.50
C MET A 259 17.32 -19.71 2.23
N LEU A 260 18.16 -20.31 3.08
CA LEU A 260 19.25 -19.60 3.76
C LEU A 260 20.27 -19.05 2.75
N PHE A 261 20.71 -19.86 1.79
CA PHE A 261 21.58 -19.39 0.70
C PHE A 261 20.94 -18.21 -0.06
N SER A 262 19.66 -18.31 -0.42
CA SER A 262 18.91 -17.26 -1.11
C SER A 262 18.78 -15.99 -0.26
N TYR A 263 18.57 -16.13 1.05
CA TYR A 263 18.51 -15.02 2.01
C TYR A 263 19.86 -14.31 2.15
N ASP A 264 20.95 -15.07 2.26
CA ASP A 264 22.29 -14.52 2.41
C ASP A 264 22.72 -13.67 1.21
N GLN A 265 22.18 -13.98 0.01
CA GLN A 265 22.41 -13.18 -1.20
C GLN A 265 21.50 -11.94 -1.33
N LEU A 266 20.63 -11.65 -0.36
CA LEU A 266 19.78 -10.43 -0.40
C LEU A 266 20.53 -9.22 0.17
N PRO A 267 20.31 -8.01 -0.38
CA PRO A 267 20.71 -6.77 0.30
C PRO A 267 20.09 -6.67 1.70
N THR A 268 20.78 -6.01 2.63
CA THR A 268 20.34 -5.85 4.03
C THR A 268 18.93 -5.24 4.13
N SER A 269 18.61 -4.24 3.29
CA SER A 269 17.27 -3.65 3.21
C SER A 269 16.19 -4.67 2.82
N TYR A 270 16.52 -5.62 1.93
CA TYR A 270 15.58 -6.63 1.45
C TYR A 270 15.40 -7.76 2.46
N LYS A 271 16.47 -8.10 3.20
CA LYS A 271 16.41 -8.98 4.37
C LYS A 271 15.41 -8.44 5.40
N SER A 272 15.54 -7.16 5.79
CA SER A 272 14.59 -6.53 6.71
C SER A 272 13.15 -6.53 6.19
N CYS A 273 12.94 -6.30 4.88
CA CYS A 273 11.63 -6.40 4.26
C CYS A 273 11.05 -7.82 4.32
N LEU A 274 11.88 -8.85 4.16
CA LEU A 274 11.49 -10.25 4.29
C LEU A 274 11.08 -10.57 5.74
N LEU A 275 11.86 -10.14 6.74
CA LEU A 275 11.55 -10.37 8.15
C LEU A 275 10.26 -9.68 8.58
N TYR A 276 9.98 -8.50 8.02
CA TYR A 276 8.71 -7.79 8.24
C TYR A 276 7.48 -8.62 7.83
N LEU A 277 7.63 -9.59 6.91
CA LEU A 277 6.55 -10.51 6.54
C LEU A 277 6.09 -11.41 7.69
N ALA A 278 6.86 -11.52 8.78
CA ALA A 278 6.43 -12.22 9.99
C ALA A 278 5.06 -11.71 10.51
N VAL A 279 4.75 -10.42 10.31
CA VAL A 279 3.47 -9.81 10.70
C VAL A 279 2.29 -10.28 9.82
N PHE A 280 2.55 -10.96 8.71
CA PHE A 280 1.54 -11.41 7.73
C PHE A 280 1.48 -12.93 7.56
N LEU A 281 2.09 -13.71 8.45
CA LEU A 281 2.15 -15.18 8.29
C LEU A 281 0.77 -15.84 8.27
N GLU A 282 -0.18 -15.27 9.01
CA GLU A 282 -1.59 -15.71 9.09
C GLU A 282 -2.49 -15.17 7.97
N GLU A 283 -1.94 -14.44 6.99
CA GLU A 283 -2.74 -13.80 5.94
C GLU A 283 -2.80 -14.65 4.68
N ASP A 284 -4.01 -14.98 4.22
CA ASP A 284 -4.18 -15.72 2.96
C ASP A 284 -3.82 -14.88 1.74
N SER A 285 -3.96 -13.55 1.84
CA SER A 285 -3.69 -12.66 0.73
C SER A 285 -3.33 -11.23 1.16
N ILE A 286 -2.11 -10.83 0.84
CA ILE A 286 -1.50 -9.54 1.15
C ILE A 286 -1.57 -8.63 -0.08
N SER A 287 -2.02 -7.39 0.08
CA SER A 287 -1.96 -6.41 -1.01
C SER A 287 -0.53 -5.90 -1.21
N ARG A 288 -0.01 -6.01 -2.44
CA ARG A 288 1.33 -5.50 -2.81
C ARG A 288 1.53 -4.04 -2.38
N THR A 289 0.57 -3.18 -2.70
CA THR A 289 0.67 -1.74 -2.39
C THR A 289 0.57 -1.43 -0.90
N VAL A 290 -0.08 -2.27 -0.10
CA VAL A 290 -0.13 -2.10 1.36
C VAL A 290 1.21 -2.50 1.95
N LEU A 291 1.73 -3.67 1.55
CA LEU A 291 3.03 -4.19 2.00
C LEU A 291 4.17 -3.20 1.72
N ILE A 292 4.30 -2.74 0.47
CA ILE A 292 5.35 -1.80 0.08
C ILE A 292 5.27 -0.51 0.91
N ARG A 293 4.09 0.10 1.05
CA ARG A 293 3.96 1.35 1.81
C ARG A 293 4.27 1.19 3.30
N ARG A 294 4.01 0.02 3.86
CA ARG A 294 4.39 -0.29 5.23
C ARG A 294 5.91 -0.40 5.36
N TRP A 295 6.60 -1.08 4.44
CA TRP A 295 8.06 -1.08 4.40
C TRP A 295 8.66 0.33 4.27
N LEU A 296 8.05 1.19 3.45
CA LEU A 296 8.50 2.59 3.31
C LEU A 296 8.28 3.40 4.59
N ALA A 297 7.13 3.23 5.24
CA ALA A 297 6.82 3.91 6.48
C ALA A 297 7.76 3.49 7.62
N GLU A 298 8.15 2.21 7.66
CA GLU A 298 9.17 1.71 8.60
C GLU A 298 10.60 2.10 8.22
N GLY A 299 10.83 2.62 7.01
CA GLY A 299 12.17 2.99 6.55
C GLY A 299 13.06 1.80 6.20
N LEU A 300 12.47 0.63 5.89
CA LEU A 300 13.23 -0.59 5.58
C LEU A 300 13.89 -0.58 4.19
N VAL A 301 13.40 0.29 3.30
CA VAL A 301 13.86 0.39 1.91
C VAL A 301 14.78 1.59 1.77
N ALA A 302 15.95 1.38 1.14
CA ALA A 302 16.89 2.44 0.79
C ALA A 302 16.87 2.72 -0.72
N ARG A 303 17.20 3.95 -1.12
CA ARG A 303 17.41 4.29 -2.53
C ARG A 303 18.78 3.82 -2.97
N HIS A 304 18.84 3.24 -4.16
CA HIS A 304 20.11 2.86 -4.78
C HIS A 304 20.59 3.88 -5.82
N GLU A 305 19.66 4.66 -6.39
CA GLU A 305 19.94 5.69 -7.38
C GLU A 305 19.41 7.05 -6.93
N GLU A 306 20.10 8.13 -7.31
CA GLU A 306 19.76 9.51 -6.92
C GLU A 306 18.35 9.93 -7.40
N PHE A 307 17.94 9.47 -8.59
CA PHE A 307 16.66 9.81 -9.20
C PHE A 307 15.54 8.79 -8.93
N GLN A 308 15.86 7.67 -8.27
CA GLN A 308 14.90 6.64 -7.93
C GLN A 308 13.98 7.12 -6.80
N THR A 309 12.69 6.82 -6.92
CA THR A 309 11.73 7.13 -5.86
C THR A 309 11.59 5.98 -4.85
N MET A 310 11.16 6.30 -3.63
CA MET A 310 11.01 5.30 -2.58
C MET A 310 10.03 4.18 -2.97
N GLU A 311 8.91 4.52 -3.62
CA GLU A 311 7.97 3.52 -4.14
C GLU A 311 8.63 2.59 -5.17
N GLU A 312 9.47 3.10 -6.06
CA GLU A 312 10.19 2.26 -7.04
C GLU A 312 11.21 1.35 -6.37
N ALA A 313 11.96 1.84 -5.38
CA ALA A 313 12.87 1.01 -4.59
C ALA A 313 12.11 -0.11 -3.84
N GLY A 314 10.92 0.19 -3.32
CA GLY A 314 10.07 -0.79 -2.66
C GLY A 314 9.48 -1.82 -3.62
N GLU A 315 9.13 -1.41 -4.84
CA GLU A 315 8.67 -2.31 -5.91
C GLU A 315 9.80 -3.24 -6.41
N GLN A 316 11.05 -2.76 -6.45
CA GLN A 316 12.21 -3.60 -6.76
C GLN A 316 12.41 -4.68 -5.71
N CYS A 317 12.41 -4.31 -4.42
CA CYS A 317 12.47 -5.26 -3.31
C CYS A 317 11.33 -6.30 -3.40
N PHE A 318 10.09 -5.85 -3.61
CA PHE A 318 8.94 -6.74 -3.79
C PHE A 318 9.14 -7.72 -4.95
N SER A 319 9.60 -7.22 -6.10
CA SER A 319 9.81 -8.02 -7.30
C SER A 319 10.90 -9.07 -7.10
N GLU A 320 11.98 -8.73 -6.40
CA GLU A 320 13.06 -9.66 -6.04
C GLU A 320 12.56 -10.79 -5.12
N LEU A 321 11.77 -10.46 -4.10
CA LEU A 321 11.20 -11.45 -3.18
C LEU A 321 10.19 -12.39 -3.88
N VAL A 322 9.44 -11.89 -4.87
CA VAL A 322 8.59 -12.72 -5.72
C VAL A 322 9.43 -13.61 -6.63
N LEU A 323 10.45 -13.04 -7.29
CA LEU A 323 11.34 -13.77 -8.21
C LEU A 323 12.04 -14.92 -7.51
N ARG A 324 12.59 -14.69 -6.30
CA ARG A 324 13.23 -15.74 -5.50
C ARG A 324 12.24 -16.74 -4.88
N GLY A 325 10.94 -16.49 -4.98
CA GLY A 325 9.90 -17.41 -4.51
C GLY A 325 9.54 -17.28 -3.03
N PHE A 326 10.03 -16.26 -2.31
CA PHE A 326 9.58 -15.98 -0.94
C PHE A 326 8.12 -15.50 -0.89
N LEU A 327 7.68 -14.83 -1.95
CA LEU A 327 6.29 -14.40 -2.14
C LEU A 327 5.70 -15.06 -3.39
N ARG A 328 4.46 -15.55 -3.28
CA ARG A 328 3.72 -16.09 -4.43
C ARG A 328 2.52 -15.20 -4.77
N PRO A 329 2.22 -14.94 -6.04
CA PRO A 329 0.94 -14.36 -6.45
C PRO A 329 -0.25 -15.23 -5.98
N THR A 330 -1.35 -14.62 -5.51
CA THR A 330 -2.52 -15.37 -4.99
C THR A 330 -3.29 -16.10 -6.09
N SER A 331 -3.74 -17.35 -5.84
CA SER A 331 -4.58 -18.14 -6.75
C SER A 331 -5.91 -17.42 -7.08
N GLY A 332 -6.28 -17.35 -8.36
CA GLY A 332 -7.45 -16.60 -8.86
C GLY A 332 -7.12 -15.20 -9.38
N THR A 333 -5.95 -14.65 -9.05
CA THR A 333 -5.35 -13.59 -9.88
C THR A 333 -4.36 -14.24 -10.82
N VAL A 334 -4.74 -14.48 -12.07
CA VAL A 334 -3.76 -14.85 -13.09
C VAL A 334 -2.71 -13.74 -13.15
N THR A 335 -1.44 -14.12 -12.95
CA THR A 335 -0.30 -13.31 -13.34
C THR A 335 -0.28 -13.26 -14.85
N ILE A 336 -1.14 -12.41 -15.38
CA ILE A 336 -1.16 -12.10 -16.80
C ILE A 336 0.15 -11.40 -17.06
N SER A 337 0.96 -11.99 -17.95
CA SER A 337 2.34 -11.57 -18.20
C SER A 337 2.35 -10.04 -18.38
N GLY A 338 3.34 -9.31 -17.88
CA GLY A 338 3.43 -7.87 -18.11
C GLY A 338 2.34 -7.00 -17.46
N LEU A 339 1.48 -7.54 -16.60
CA LEU A 339 0.62 -6.78 -15.69
C LEU A 339 1.13 -6.86 -14.25
N LYS A 340 1.13 -5.72 -13.54
CA LYS A 340 1.59 -5.64 -12.16
C LYS A 340 0.77 -6.53 -11.22
N ILE A 341 1.43 -7.34 -10.40
CA ILE A 341 0.83 -8.20 -9.37
C ILE A 341 -0.03 -7.35 -8.41
N LYS A 342 -1.26 -7.76 -8.12
CA LYS A 342 -2.12 -7.00 -7.18
C LYS A 342 -2.01 -7.49 -5.74
N ARG A 343 -1.99 -8.81 -5.58
CA ARG A 343 -1.96 -9.49 -4.29
C ARG A 343 -0.97 -10.65 -4.33
N CYS A 344 -0.41 -10.97 -3.18
CA CYS A 344 0.55 -12.04 -2.96
C CYS A 344 0.25 -12.77 -1.66
N THR A 345 0.90 -13.89 -1.43
CA THR A 345 0.71 -14.75 -0.26
C THR A 345 1.98 -15.53 0.03
N ILE A 346 2.14 -15.93 1.30
CA ILE A 346 3.24 -16.76 1.79
C ILE A 346 2.70 -18.19 1.91
N MET A 347 2.24 -18.80 0.81
CA MET A 347 1.53 -20.10 0.88
C MET A 347 2.43 -21.27 1.28
N ASN A 348 3.74 -21.18 1.08
CA ASN A 348 4.64 -22.28 1.35
C ASN A 348 4.95 -22.36 2.86
N GLU A 349 4.50 -23.42 3.53
CA GLU A 349 4.78 -23.65 4.96
C GLU A 349 6.28 -23.63 5.28
N SER A 350 7.13 -24.15 4.39
CA SER A 350 8.58 -24.10 4.57
C SER A 350 9.12 -22.66 4.56
N VAL A 351 8.52 -21.76 3.78
CA VAL A 351 8.89 -20.33 3.77
C VAL A 351 8.40 -19.63 5.04
N ARG A 352 7.21 -19.98 5.54
CA ARG A 352 6.71 -19.47 6.83
C ARG A 352 7.62 -19.88 7.98
N ASP A 353 7.94 -21.18 8.08
CA ASP A 353 8.86 -21.73 9.08
C ASP A 353 10.25 -21.10 8.98
N PHE A 354 10.75 -20.88 7.75
CA PHE A 354 11.99 -20.16 7.52
C PHE A 354 11.97 -18.73 8.08
N ILE A 355 10.95 -17.93 7.76
CA ILE A 355 10.83 -16.54 8.26
C ILE A 355 10.78 -16.51 9.78
N ILE A 356 10.01 -17.42 10.41
CA ILE A 356 9.93 -17.53 11.87
C ILE A 356 11.31 -17.81 12.46
N ARG A 357 12.00 -18.84 11.97
CA ARG A 357 13.30 -19.25 12.50
C ARG A 357 14.38 -18.19 12.31
N ILE A 358 14.41 -17.50 11.18
CA ILE A 358 15.37 -16.40 10.99
C ILE A 358 15.03 -15.25 11.94
N CYS A 359 13.77 -14.86 12.06
CA CYS A 359 13.35 -13.86 13.05
C CYS A 359 13.74 -14.26 14.47
N GLU A 360 13.57 -15.51 14.88
CA GLU A 360 13.99 -16.01 16.19
C GLU A 360 15.51 -15.95 16.37
N SER A 361 16.27 -16.34 15.34
CA SER A 361 17.73 -16.29 15.37
C SER A 361 18.29 -14.86 15.48
N GLU A 362 17.58 -13.88 14.90
CA GLU A 362 17.91 -12.46 15.03
C GLU A 362 17.35 -11.84 16.34
N ASN A 363 16.41 -12.50 17.04
CA ASN A 363 15.88 -12.06 18.34
C ASN A 363 16.46 -12.85 19.51
N PHE A 364 17.63 -12.40 19.89
CA PHE A 364 18.57 -13.03 20.80
C PHE A 364 18.13 -13.30 22.25
N VAL A 365 16.91 -12.96 22.69
CA VAL A 365 16.56 -12.98 24.12
C VAL A 365 15.37 -13.88 24.47
N SER A 366 14.59 -14.37 23.50
CA SER A 366 13.40 -15.18 23.88
C SER A 366 12.79 -16.09 22.81
N GLY A 367 13.38 -16.25 21.61
CA GLY A 367 12.71 -16.97 20.53
C GLY A 367 11.38 -16.31 20.13
N THR A 368 11.29 -14.98 20.25
CA THR A 368 10.10 -14.20 19.92
C THR A 368 10.45 -13.06 18.98
N LEU A 369 9.52 -12.62 18.13
CA LEU A 369 9.69 -11.47 17.22
C LEU A 369 10.27 -10.22 17.91
N PRO A 370 10.98 -9.33 17.16
CA PRO A 370 11.47 -8.09 17.72
C PRO A 370 10.31 -7.27 18.25
N ILE A 371 10.53 -6.47 19.29
CA ILE A 371 9.44 -5.79 20.02
C ILE A 371 8.52 -5.01 19.07
N HIS A 372 9.08 -4.33 18.06
CA HIS A 372 8.32 -3.58 17.06
C HIS A 372 7.44 -4.47 16.17
N LEU A 373 7.94 -5.60 15.66
CA LEU A 373 7.12 -6.54 14.89
C LEU A 373 6.11 -7.25 15.78
N ARG A 374 6.47 -7.59 17.02
CA ARG A 374 5.56 -8.17 18.01
C ARG A 374 4.39 -7.24 18.31
N LEU A 375 4.64 -5.95 18.49
CA LEU A 375 3.55 -4.99 18.69
C LEU A 375 2.65 -4.92 17.44
N GLN A 376 3.21 -4.98 16.24
CA GLN A 376 2.41 -4.96 15.02
C GLN A 376 1.57 -6.23 14.85
N ASP A 377 2.15 -7.38 15.19
CA ASP A 377 1.45 -8.66 15.23
C ASP A 377 0.31 -8.63 16.28
N ASP A 378 0.59 -8.18 17.50
CA ASP A 378 -0.39 -7.96 18.57
C ASP A 378 -1.57 -7.08 18.10
N ILE A 379 -1.27 -5.90 17.53
CA ILE A 379 -2.30 -4.99 17.03
C ILE A 379 -3.10 -5.64 15.91
N ARG A 380 -2.44 -6.37 15.00
CA ARG A 380 -3.12 -7.05 13.89
C ARG A 380 -4.04 -8.15 14.40
N LYS A 381 -3.63 -8.93 15.40
CA LYS A 381 -4.47 -9.92 16.09
C LYS A 381 -5.68 -9.27 16.77
N LEU A 382 -5.49 -8.12 17.42
CA LEU A 382 -6.59 -7.36 18.03
C LEU A 382 -7.57 -6.83 16.98
N VAL A 383 -7.08 -6.34 15.84
CA VAL A 383 -7.92 -5.84 14.73
C VAL A 383 -8.81 -6.95 14.14
N LYS A 384 -8.31 -8.19 14.08
CA LYS A 384 -9.07 -9.36 13.61
C LYS A 384 -10.09 -9.88 14.64
N ARG A 385 -9.92 -9.60 15.93
CA ARG A 385 -10.79 -10.09 17.00
C ARG A 385 -12.18 -9.43 16.89
N PRO A 386 -13.29 -10.21 16.85
CA PRO A 386 -14.63 -9.61 16.89
C PRO A 386 -14.86 -8.93 18.25
N PRO A 387 -15.66 -7.84 18.28
CA PRO A 387 -16.07 -7.25 19.54
C PRO A 387 -16.96 -8.23 20.32
N PRO A 388 -16.94 -8.19 21.67
CA PRO A 388 -17.83 -9.02 22.48
C PRO A 388 -19.28 -8.75 22.07
N GLN A 389 -20.04 -9.81 21.77
CA GLN A 389 -21.48 -9.68 21.57
C GLN A 389 -22.08 -9.24 22.91
N GLN A 390 -22.59 -8.01 22.99
CA GLN A 390 -23.54 -7.69 24.04
C GLN A 390 -24.75 -8.58 23.77
N HIS A 391 -24.97 -9.60 24.60
CA HIS A 391 -26.29 -10.20 24.70
C HIS A 391 -27.26 -9.04 24.92
N GLN A 392 -28.05 -8.74 23.90
CA GLN A 392 -29.26 -7.95 24.10
C GLN A 392 -30.09 -8.80 25.06
N VAL A 393 -29.97 -8.53 26.36
CA VAL A 393 -31.09 -8.76 27.26
C VAL A 393 -32.17 -7.88 26.67
N GLN A 394 -33.02 -8.51 25.87
CA GLN A 394 -34.30 -8.00 25.48
C GLN A 394 -34.96 -7.64 26.81
N LYS A 395 -34.92 -6.35 27.17
CA LYS A 395 -35.79 -5.84 28.21
C LYS A 395 -37.18 -6.03 27.63
N GLN A 396 -37.77 -7.20 27.90
CA GLN A 396 -39.20 -7.39 27.83
C GLN A 396 -39.77 -6.34 28.77
N TRP A 397 -40.28 -5.26 28.19
CA TRP A 397 -41.24 -4.44 28.90
C TRP A 397 -42.50 -5.31 29.00
N PRO A 398 -42.98 -5.65 30.20
CA PRO A 398 -44.22 -6.37 30.32
C PRO A 398 -45.34 -5.41 29.94
N TRP A 399 -45.82 -5.51 28.71
CA TRP A 399 -47.09 -4.91 28.32
C TRP A 399 -48.20 -5.71 28.99
N ASN A 400 -48.80 -5.13 30.03
CA ASN A 400 -50.13 -5.49 30.50
C ASN A 400 -50.79 -4.22 31.06
N PHE A 401 -51.53 -3.50 30.22
CA PHE A 401 -52.91 -3.10 30.50
C PHE A 401 -53.54 -2.44 29.26
N CYS A 402 -54.69 -2.99 28.84
CA CYS A 402 -55.57 -2.43 27.83
C CYS A 402 -56.30 -1.17 28.33
N GLY A 403 -56.74 -0.31 27.39
CA GLY A 403 -57.93 0.53 27.61
C GLY A 403 -57.91 1.91 26.93
N ASN A 404 -58.76 2.06 25.91
CA ASN A 404 -59.15 3.30 25.21
C ASN A 404 -59.32 4.55 26.10
N ASN A 405 -58.87 5.72 25.59
CA ASN A 405 -59.70 6.89 25.17
C ASN A 405 -59.00 8.26 25.33
N TYR A 406 -59.13 9.08 24.28
CA TYR A 406 -59.11 10.55 24.18
C TYR A 406 -58.03 11.43 24.86
N CYS A 407 -57.38 12.22 23.99
CA CYS A 407 -57.08 13.65 24.08
C CYS A 407 -56.04 14.22 25.07
N ALA A 408 -55.13 14.99 24.46
CA ALA A 408 -54.59 16.30 24.85
C ALA A 408 -53.63 16.43 26.06
N GLY A 409 -52.45 16.98 25.75
CA GLY A 409 -51.78 18.03 26.53
C GLY A 409 -51.16 17.66 27.88
N GLY A 410 -49.83 17.67 27.96
CA GLY A 410 -49.13 17.78 29.24
C GLY A 410 -47.68 17.31 29.22
N ILE A 411 -46.74 18.23 29.40
CA ILE A 411 -45.36 17.92 29.79
C ILE A 411 -45.36 17.54 31.28
N PRO A 412 -44.63 16.49 31.72
CA PRO A 412 -43.85 16.68 32.95
C PRO A 412 -42.44 16.04 32.98
N LYS A 413 -41.50 16.91 33.34
CA LYS A 413 -40.30 16.84 34.20
C LYS A 413 -39.68 15.50 34.65
N LYS A 414 -38.34 15.48 34.59
CA LYS A 414 -37.37 14.61 35.30
C LYS A 414 -37.60 14.59 36.83
N PRO A 415 -37.28 13.48 37.53
CA PRO A 415 -36.89 13.52 38.92
C PRO A 415 -35.36 13.49 39.08
N GLN A 416 -34.90 14.32 40.01
CA GLN A 416 -33.55 14.41 40.55
C GLN A 416 -33.49 13.72 41.93
N HIS A 417 -32.30 13.22 42.25
CA HIS A 417 -31.71 12.97 43.57
C HIS A 417 -32.37 11.94 44.53
N ASN A 418 -31.58 10.97 44.98
CA ASN A 418 -30.91 11.08 46.28
C ASN A 418 -29.82 10.02 46.49
N VAL A 419 -28.73 10.48 47.11
CA VAL A 419 -27.62 9.70 47.67
C VAL A 419 -28.01 9.35 49.10
N SER A 420 -27.75 8.12 49.55
CA SER A 420 -27.59 7.80 50.97
C SER A 420 -26.64 6.62 51.12
N GLU A 421 -25.77 6.76 52.10
CA GLU A 421 -24.57 6.01 52.42
C GLU A 421 -24.87 5.07 53.61
N LEU A 422 -23.96 4.12 53.86
CA LEU A 422 -23.76 3.28 55.07
C LEU A 422 -24.51 1.94 55.16
N THR A 423 -23.81 0.82 55.03
CA THR A 423 -23.14 0.12 56.15
C THR A 423 -22.55 -1.23 55.69
N ALA A 424 -21.42 -1.60 56.31
CA ALA A 424 -20.71 -2.85 56.09
C ALA A 424 -21.44 -4.05 56.72
N GLY A 425 -21.34 -5.20 56.07
CA GLY A 425 -21.76 -6.49 56.58
C GLY A 425 -21.11 -7.58 55.74
N ASP A 426 -20.02 -8.14 56.26
CA ASP A 426 -19.32 -9.30 55.72
C ASP A 426 -20.27 -10.49 55.58
N ASN A 427 -20.23 -11.13 54.42
CA ASN A 427 -20.27 -12.59 54.34
C ASN A 427 -19.61 -13.04 53.05
N GLN A 428 -18.44 -13.66 53.24
CA GLN A 428 -17.71 -14.40 52.24
C GLN A 428 -18.52 -15.64 51.84
N THR A 429 -18.93 -15.70 50.59
CA THR A 429 -18.98 -16.95 49.84
C THR A 429 -18.08 -16.77 48.63
N VAL A 430 -16.94 -17.47 48.68
CA VAL A 430 -15.95 -17.57 47.63
C VAL A 430 -16.54 -18.44 46.53
N ASP A 431 -17.10 -17.79 45.50
CA ASP A 431 -17.19 -18.38 44.17
C ASP A 431 -16.16 -17.65 43.30
N GLN A 432 -14.98 -18.29 43.19
CA GLN A 432 -14.01 -18.00 42.14
C GLN A 432 -14.57 -18.52 40.82
N ASP A 433 -15.37 -17.69 40.16
CA ASP A 433 -15.47 -17.71 38.71
C ASP A 433 -15.08 -16.29 38.25
N ASP A 434 -13.77 -16.08 38.12
CA ASP A 434 -13.21 -14.90 37.45
C ASP A 434 -13.55 -15.01 35.97
N GLY A 435 -14.82 -14.76 35.64
CA GLY A 435 -15.28 -14.54 34.28
C GLY A 435 -14.54 -13.33 33.74
N GLU A 436 -13.44 -13.57 33.03
CA GLU A 436 -12.66 -12.54 32.35
C GLU A 436 -13.61 -11.76 31.44
N VAL A 437 -14.03 -10.57 31.90
CA VAL A 437 -14.87 -9.68 31.10
C VAL A 437 -14.04 -9.28 29.89
N MET A 438 -14.26 -9.99 28.77
CA MET A 438 -13.57 -9.78 27.51
C MET A 438 -13.65 -8.32 27.12
N ARG A 439 -12.54 -7.58 27.26
CA ARG A 439 -12.48 -6.16 26.93
C ARG A 439 -12.59 -5.97 25.42
N HIS A 440 -13.21 -4.87 25.02
CA HIS A 440 -13.34 -4.54 23.60
C HIS A 440 -11.94 -4.40 22.96
N PRO A 441 -11.66 -5.05 21.81
CA PRO A 441 -10.32 -5.10 21.22
C PRO A 441 -9.69 -3.74 20.97
N MET A 442 -10.49 -2.75 20.56
CA MET A 442 -10.00 -1.39 20.29
C MET A 442 -9.66 -0.61 21.56
N ASP A 443 -10.32 -0.90 22.69
CA ASP A 443 -9.95 -0.31 23.99
C ASP A 443 -8.63 -0.91 24.48
N GLU A 444 -8.45 -2.22 24.32
CA GLU A 444 -7.21 -2.91 24.64
C GLU A 444 -6.03 -2.37 23.80
N MET A 445 -6.23 -2.20 22.48
CA MET A 445 -5.25 -1.56 21.61
C MET A 445 -4.94 -0.13 22.09
N ALA A 446 -5.97 0.68 22.37
CA ALA A 446 -5.76 2.05 22.84
C ALA A 446 -4.98 2.09 24.16
N ASP A 447 -5.22 1.16 25.08
CA ASP A 447 -4.50 1.06 26.34
C ASP A 447 -3.07 0.56 26.16
N LYS A 448 -2.83 -0.43 25.28
CA LYS A 448 -1.47 -0.80 24.85
C LYS A 448 -0.74 0.42 24.32
N LEU A 449 -1.34 1.18 23.39
CA LEU A 449 -0.76 2.40 22.85
C LEU A 449 -0.42 3.44 23.92
N LYS A 450 -1.27 3.63 24.93
CA LYS A 450 -1.00 4.57 26.04
C LYS A 450 0.15 4.11 26.94
N ARG A 451 0.27 2.81 27.19
CA ARG A 451 1.30 2.21 28.06
C ARG A 451 2.68 2.17 27.41
N LEU A 452 2.77 2.24 26.08
CA LEU A 452 4.06 2.28 25.40
C LEU A 452 4.88 3.47 25.91
N PRO A 453 6.19 3.27 26.20
CA PRO A 453 7.09 4.35 26.57
C PRO A 453 7.00 5.51 25.58
N GLN A 454 7.24 6.75 26.04
CA GLN A 454 7.24 7.93 25.14
C GLN A 454 8.20 7.77 23.95
N LEU A 455 9.25 6.96 24.11
CA LEU A 455 10.31 6.69 23.13
C LEU A 455 9.97 5.57 22.15
N TYR A 456 8.85 4.88 22.38
CA TYR A 456 8.48 3.75 21.55
C TYR A 456 7.86 4.23 20.24
N LEU A 457 8.52 3.89 19.14
CA LEU A 457 8.10 4.31 17.82
C LEU A 457 7.04 3.41 17.22
N ILE A 458 5.99 4.06 16.74
CA ILE A 458 4.99 3.42 15.89
C ILE A 458 4.95 4.22 14.60
N ASN A 459 5.53 3.65 13.55
CA ASN A 459 5.49 4.23 12.21
C ASN A 459 4.26 3.77 11.44
N VAL A 460 3.82 2.52 11.67
CA VAL A 460 2.70 1.89 10.98
C VAL A 460 1.61 1.52 11.96
N LEU A 461 0.39 1.99 11.67
CA LEU A 461 -0.83 1.54 12.33
C LEU A 461 -1.86 1.16 11.26
N ASP A 462 -1.97 -0.13 11.00
CA ASP A 462 -2.87 -0.71 10.02
C ASP A 462 -4.09 -1.30 10.71
N LEU A 463 -5.20 -0.56 10.69
CA LEU A 463 -6.48 -0.93 11.31
C LEU A 463 -7.50 -1.37 10.26
N GLU A 464 -7.05 -1.88 9.11
CA GLU A 464 -7.95 -2.33 8.05
C GLU A 464 -8.96 -3.36 8.59
N GLY A 465 -10.26 -3.08 8.44
CA GLY A 465 -11.34 -3.98 8.87
C GLY A 465 -11.64 -3.97 10.38
N ALA A 466 -10.97 -3.12 11.16
CA ALA A 466 -11.20 -3.04 12.61
C ALA A 466 -12.65 -2.64 12.95
N LYS A 467 -13.30 -3.44 13.80
CA LYS A 467 -14.67 -3.21 14.29
C LYS A 467 -14.66 -2.43 15.60
N GLY A 468 -15.67 -1.58 15.80
CA GLY A 468 -15.82 -0.78 17.04
C GLY A 468 -14.74 0.30 17.24
N LEU A 469 -14.10 0.74 16.16
CA LEU A 469 -13.15 1.85 16.20
C LEU A 469 -13.90 3.18 16.35
N THR A 470 -13.80 3.80 17.52
CA THR A 470 -14.49 5.07 17.83
C THR A 470 -13.58 6.28 17.68
N ASN A 471 -14.17 7.48 17.65
CA ASN A 471 -13.43 8.73 17.63
C ASN A 471 -12.54 8.94 18.88
N ARG A 472 -12.88 8.33 20.03
CA ARG A 472 -12.01 8.33 21.23
C ARG A 472 -10.70 7.58 20.97
N HIS A 473 -10.77 6.45 20.27
CA HIS A 473 -9.58 5.69 19.88
C HIS A 473 -8.72 6.49 18.90
N LEU A 474 -9.35 7.13 17.89
CA LEU A 474 -8.63 7.99 16.94
C LEU A 474 -7.90 9.14 17.64
N LYS A 475 -8.51 9.80 18.63
CA LYS A 475 -7.84 10.83 19.43
C LYS A 475 -6.60 10.28 20.17
N THR A 476 -6.67 9.05 20.66
CA THR A 476 -5.53 8.37 21.30
C THR A 476 -4.43 8.09 20.28
N ILE A 477 -4.78 7.61 19.09
CA ILE A 477 -3.83 7.38 17.98
C ILE A 477 -3.14 8.69 17.57
N CYS A 478 -3.87 9.80 17.54
CA CYS A 478 -3.33 11.13 17.21
C CYS A 478 -2.25 11.63 18.20
N THR A 479 -2.03 10.95 19.33
CA THR A 479 -0.92 11.23 20.25
C THR A 479 0.41 10.63 19.80
N LYS A 480 0.40 9.69 18.85
CA LYS A 480 1.60 9.01 18.34
C LYS A 480 2.19 9.78 17.16
N LEU A 481 3.02 10.77 17.48
CA LEU A 481 3.54 11.75 16.51
C LEU A 481 4.53 11.17 15.49
N SER A 482 5.09 9.99 15.74
CA SER A 482 5.98 9.25 14.82
C SER A 482 5.24 8.58 13.66
N LEU A 483 3.91 8.55 13.70
CA LEU A 483 3.13 7.76 12.76
C LEU A 483 3.28 8.26 11.33
N LYS A 484 3.75 7.38 10.44
CA LYS A 484 3.97 7.61 9.01
C LYS A 484 2.90 6.95 8.14
N TYR A 485 2.26 5.89 8.63
CA TYR A 485 1.20 5.16 7.93
C TYR A 485 0.02 4.90 8.87
N LEU A 486 -1.17 5.38 8.47
CA LEU A 486 -2.43 5.09 9.14
C LEU A 486 -3.44 4.55 8.13
N SER A 487 -3.89 3.32 8.33
CA SER A 487 -5.02 2.75 7.59
C SER A 487 -6.22 2.62 8.49
N LEU A 488 -7.32 3.28 8.11
CA LEU A 488 -8.66 3.15 8.64
C LEU A 488 -9.57 2.44 7.65
N ARG A 489 -8.98 1.76 6.66
CA ARG A 489 -9.71 1.20 5.53
C ARG A 489 -10.74 0.17 6.00
N SER A 490 -11.91 0.17 5.37
CA SER A 490 -12.98 -0.80 5.69
C SER A 490 -13.38 -0.80 7.18
N THR A 491 -13.22 0.33 7.88
CA THR A 491 -13.70 0.50 9.27
C THR A 491 -15.04 1.25 9.29
N GLU A 492 -15.70 1.23 10.46
CA GLU A 492 -16.97 1.91 10.72
C GLU A 492 -16.80 3.41 11.05
N VAL A 493 -15.59 3.95 10.89
CA VAL A 493 -15.29 5.35 11.18
C VAL A 493 -16.05 6.25 10.21
N SER A 494 -16.88 7.14 10.76
CA SER A 494 -17.65 8.13 10.00
C SER A 494 -17.14 9.57 10.16
N ARG A 495 -16.22 9.82 11.11
CA ARG A 495 -15.66 11.15 11.36
C ARG A 495 -14.18 11.10 11.70
N LEU A 496 -13.41 12.03 11.14
CA LEU A 496 -12.01 12.24 11.50
C LEU A 496 -11.88 13.38 12.53
N PRO A 497 -11.15 13.17 13.65
CA PRO A 497 -10.93 14.23 14.62
C PRO A 497 -9.95 15.28 14.08
N ARG A 498 -10.15 16.56 14.44
CA ARG A 498 -9.20 17.65 14.09
C ARG A 498 -7.77 17.38 14.57
N SER A 499 -7.62 16.64 15.67
CA SER A 499 -6.32 16.21 16.20
C SER A 499 -5.52 15.32 15.24
N LEU A 500 -6.13 14.79 14.16
CA LEU A 500 -5.40 14.06 13.13
C LEU A 500 -4.31 14.93 12.49
N SER A 501 -4.52 16.25 12.42
CA SER A 501 -3.50 17.20 11.94
C SER A 501 -2.25 17.28 12.84
N ASN A 502 -2.27 16.67 14.04
CA ASN A 502 -1.07 16.53 14.88
C ASN A 502 -0.08 15.51 14.31
N LEU A 503 -0.54 14.59 13.45
CA LEU A 503 0.29 13.56 12.81
C LEU A 503 1.09 14.16 11.64
N TRP A 504 2.03 15.04 11.97
CA TRP A 504 2.86 15.78 11.02
C TRP A 504 3.81 14.89 10.18
N GLN A 505 4.17 13.71 10.69
CA GLN A 505 4.97 12.68 10.00
C GLN A 505 4.14 11.81 9.06
N LEU A 506 2.81 11.95 9.07
CA LEU A 506 1.95 11.04 8.35
C LEU A 506 2.17 11.18 6.84
N GLU A 507 2.68 10.11 6.23
CA GLU A 507 2.95 10.01 4.81
C GLU A 507 1.80 9.34 4.06
N THR A 508 1.15 8.36 4.69
CA THR A 508 0.01 7.63 4.12
C THR A 508 -1.20 7.69 5.04
N LEU A 509 -2.32 8.17 4.52
CA LEU A 509 -3.64 8.08 5.13
C LEU A 509 -4.57 7.28 4.20
N ASP A 510 -4.93 6.07 4.63
CA ASP A 510 -5.88 5.21 3.93
C ASP A 510 -7.22 5.20 4.62
N ILE A 511 -8.22 5.81 3.98
CA ILE A 511 -9.59 5.91 4.45
C ILE A 511 -10.57 5.28 3.45
N ARG A 512 -10.08 4.40 2.56
CA ARG A 512 -10.93 3.71 1.58
C ARG A 512 -12.00 2.88 2.28
N GLN A 513 -13.15 2.69 1.62
CA GLN A 513 -14.24 1.86 2.15
C GLN A 513 -14.75 2.28 3.54
N THR A 514 -14.65 3.57 3.87
CA THR A 514 -15.26 4.17 5.08
C THR A 514 -16.42 5.08 4.68
N ASP A 515 -17.25 5.50 5.65
CA ASP A 515 -18.30 6.51 5.44
C ASP A 515 -17.92 7.85 6.09
N ILE A 516 -16.64 8.22 5.98
CA ILE A 516 -16.14 9.49 6.52
C ILE A 516 -16.85 10.66 5.85
N ARG A 517 -17.31 11.59 6.68
CA ARG A 517 -17.95 12.83 6.24
C ARG A 517 -17.09 13.60 5.25
N ASP A 518 -17.72 14.05 4.17
CA ASP A 518 -17.07 14.67 3.01
C ASP A 518 -16.20 15.91 3.36
N THR A 519 -16.62 16.70 4.35
CA THR A 519 -15.98 17.94 4.79
C THR A 519 -14.80 17.77 5.76
N ASP A 520 -14.57 16.57 6.31
CA ASP A 520 -13.57 16.39 7.38
C ASP A 520 -12.14 16.67 6.92
N MET A 521 -11.83 16.36 5.65
CA MET A 521 -10.50 16.60 5.07
C MET A 521 -10.28 18.04 4.59
N GLU A 522 -11.34 18.85 4.44
CA GLU A 522 -11.26 20.17 3.81
C GLU A 522 -10.36 21.15 4.60
N HIS A 523 -10.38 21.02 5.93
CA HIS A 523 -9.65 21.89 6.87
C HIS A 523 -8.36 21.26 7.41
N MET A 524 -8.10 20.00 7.10
CA MET A 524 -6.91 19.30 7.58
C MET A 524 -5.68 19.70 6.76
N PHE A 525 -4.54 19.78 7.43
CA PHE A 525 -3.24 19.95 6.78
C PHE A 525 -2.24 18.97 7.36
N LEU A 526 -1.76 18.07 6.49
CA LEU A 526 -0.76 17.06 6.81
C LEU A 526 0.46 17.34 5.91
N PRO A 527 1.52 17.98 6.43
CA PRO A 527 2.57 18.57 5.61
C PRO A 527 3.43 17.54 4.88
N LYS A 528 3.67 16.37 5.48
CA LYS A 528 4.44 15.26 4.88
C LYS A 528 3.56 14.23 4.14
N LEU A 529 2.26 14.48 3.98
CA LEU A 529 1.36 13.53 3.35
C LEU A 529 1.71 13.33 1.87
N LYS A 530 2.04 12.08 1.52
CA LYS A 530 2.34 11.63 0.16
C LYS A 530 1.17 10.90 -0.47
N HIS A 531 0.38 10.18 0.34
CA HIS A 531 -0.71 9.33 -0.14
C HIS A 531 -2.00 9.60 0.64
N LEU A 532 -3.00 10.11 -0.07
CA LEU A 532 -4.38 10.15 0.40
C LEU A 532 -5.21 9.15 -0.41
N LEU A 533 -5.65 8.07 0.26
CA LEU A 533 -6.45 7.03 -0.36
C LEU A 533 -7.88 7.12 0.17
N ALA A 534 -8.80 7.64 -0.63
CA ALA A 534 -10.19 7.79 -0.26
C ALA A 534 -11.11 7.02 -1.21
N GLY A 535 -12.40 7.06 -0.90
CA GLY A 535 -13.47 6.47 -1.70
C GLY A 535 -14.01 5.17 -1.13
N ARG A 536 -15.35 5.11 -1.07
CA ARG A 536 -16.15 3.92 -0.85
C ARG A 536 -17.07 3.74 -2.06
N ILE A 537 -16.90 2.63 -2.75
CA ILE A 537 -17.79 2.25 -3.84
C ILE A 537 -18.93 1.46 -3.20
N VAL A 538 -20.14 2.01 -3.23
CA VAL A 538 -21.36 1.34 -2.82
C VAL A 538 -21.94 0.66 -4.05
N VAL A 539 -22.00 -0.67 -4.04
CA VAL A 539 -22.56 -1.47 -5.12
C VAL A 539 -24.07 -1.58 -4.89
N ASN A 540 -24.81 -0.67 -5.51
CA ASN A 540 -26.25 -0.78 -5.77
C ASN A 540 -26.42 -0.76 -7.31
N ASP A 541 -27.65 -0.82 -7.83
CA ASP A 541 -27.93 -0.77 -9.28
C ASP A 541 -27.23 0.38 -10.04
N GLU A 542 -26.91 1.50 -9.36
CA GLU A 542 -26.28 2.71 -9.92
C GLU A 542 -24.80 2.94 -9.54
N LEU A 543 -24.18 2.06 -8.73
CA LEU A 543 -22.76 2.14 -8.32
C LEU A 543 -22.30 3.56 -7.88
N ARG A 544 -22.62 3.95 -6.63
CA ARG A 544 -22.32 5.27 -6.08
C ARG A 544 -20.95 5.32 -5.40
N LEU A 545 -20.14 6.34 -5.70
CA LEU A 545 -18.87 6.59 -5.01
C LEU A 545 -19.07 7.67 -3.94
N ARG A 546 -18.94 7.30 -2.68
CA ARG A 546 -18.87 8.25 -1.56
C ARG A 546 -17.42 8.56 -1.26
N THR A 547 -17.08 9.84 -1.08
CA THR A 547 -15.70 10.23 -0.79
C THR A 547 -15.58 11.61 -0.15
N VAL A 548 -14.38 11.94 0.30
CA VAL A 548 -14.02 13.22 0.91
C VAL A 548 -13.77 14.30 -0.13
N ARG A 549 -14.09 15.54 0.23
CA ARG A 549 -13.76 16.72 -0.56
C ARG A 549 -12.25 16.94 -0.58
N MET A 550 -11.80 17.57 -1.65
CA MET A 550 -10.40 17.92 -1.83
C MET A 550 -9.90 18.83 -0.68
N PRO A 551 -8.78 18.46 -0.01
CA PRO A 551 -8.18 19.31 1.02
C PRO A 551 -7.75 20.67 0.46
N ARG A 552 -7.94 21.75 1.23
CA ARG A 552 -7.53 23.10 0.80
C ARG A 552 -6.01 23.28 0.74
N LYS A 553 -5.28 22.51 1.55
CA LYS A 553 -3.82 22.52 1.64
C LYS A 553 -3.27 21.12 1.39
N LEU A 554 -2.31 21.02 0.48
CA LEU A 554 -1.61 19.78 0.14
C LEU A 554 -0.12 19.96 0.39
N GLY A 555 0.54 18.89 0.84
CA GLY A 555 2.00 18.83 0.89
C GLY A 555 2.61 18.87 -0.51
N ARG A 556 3.80 19.45 -0.66
CA ARG A 556 4.50 19.50 -1.96
C ARG A 556 4.97 18.12 -2.44
N GLY A 557 5.18 17.18 -1.50
CA GLY A 557 5.57 15.79 -1.76
C GLY A 557 4.40 14.84 -2.04
N MET A 558 3.25 15.36 -2.48
CA MET A 558 2.09 14.53 -2.79
C MET A 558 2.37 13.63 -4.00
N GLU A 559 2.21 12.32 -3.84
CA GLU A 559 2.44 11.30 -4.86
C GLU A 559 1.14 10.64 -5.33
N ILE A 560 0.17 10.47 -4.42
CA ILE A 560 -1.10 9.78 -4.71
C ILE A 560 -2.27 10.52 -4.07
N LEU A 561 -3.19 10.95 -4.93
CA LEU A 561 -4.53 11.40 -4.56
C LEU A 561 -5.52 10.44 -5.21
N ARG A 562 -6.29 9.70 -4.42
CA ARG A 562 -7.26 8.75 -4.96
C ARG A 562 -8.68 9.11 -4.54
N HIS A 563 -9.52 9.29 -5.57
CA HIS A 563 -10.96 9.49 -5.48
C HIS A 563 -11.33 10.65 -4.58
N VAL A 564 -10.75 11.83 -4.78
CA VAL A 564 -11.10 13.06 -4.04
C VAL A 564 -12.17 13.85 -4.79
N ASN A 565 -13.21 14.32 -4.10
CA ASN A 565 -14.30 15.07 -4.70
C ASN A 565 -13.92 16.55 -4.89
N ILE A 566 -14.14 17.07 -6.09
CA ILE A 566 -13.96 18.48 -6.41
C ILE A 566 -15.34 19.11 -6.56
N VAL A 567 -15.70 19.92 -5.56
CA VAL A 567 -16.98 20.65 -5.52
C VAL A 567 -16.86 21.94 -6.34
N HIS A 568 -17.96 22.33 -7.00
CA HIS A 568 -18.14 23.58 -7.76
C HIS A 568 -17.44 24.81 -7.15
N GLY A 569 -16.84 25.64 -8.03
CA GLY A 569 -16.25 26.95 -7.66
C GLY A 569 -14.83 26.93 -7.09
N LYS A 570 -14.07 25.83 -7.25
CA LYS A 570 -12.71 25.68 -6.69
C LYS A 570 -11.60 25.53 -7.73
N ALA A 571 -11.59 26.37 -8.77
CA ALA A 571 -10.56 26.39 -9.82
C ALA A 571 -9.12 26.43 -9.25
N GLU A 572 -8.89 27.22 -8.20
CA GLU A 572 -7.58 27.34 -7.54
C GLU A 572 -7.03 26.00 -6.99
N VAL A 573 -7.92 25.11 -6.56
CA VAL A 573 -7.52 23.81 -6.01
C VAL A 573 -7.04 22.90 -7.13
N MET A 574 -7.70 22.93 -8.28
CA MET A 574 -7.29 22.17 -9.46
C MET A 574 -5.95 22.68 -10.02
N GLU A 575 -5.74 23.99 -10.10
CA GLU A 575 -4.44 24.55 -10.49
C GLU A 575 -3.29 24.10 -9.57
N LYS A 576 -3.54 24.02 -8.26
CA LYS A 576 -2.55 23.51 -7.29
C LYS A 576 -2.20 22.06 -7.57
N ILE A 577 -3.17 21.21 -7.92
CA ILE A 577 -2.91 19.82 -8.35
C ILE A 577 -2.02 19.81 -9.58
N GLY A 578 -2.29 20.69 -10.55
CA GLY A 578 -1.49 20.84 -11.77
C GLY A 578 0.00 21.12 -11.52
N ARG A 579 0.33 21.72 -10.37
CA ARG A 579 1.71 22.06 -9.96
C ARG A 579 2.41 20.96 -9.15
N LEU A 580 1.73 19.85 -8.82
CA LEU A 580 2.32 18.74 -8.06
C LEU A 580 3.25 17.90 -8.94
N LYS A 581 4.55 18.20 -8.88
CA LYS A 581 5.58 17.57 -9.73
C LYS A 581 5.82 16.09 -9.44
N GLN A 582 5.48 15.60 -8.25
CA GLN A 582 5.70 14.22 -7.80
C GLN A 582 4.45 13.33 -7.93
N LEU A 583 3.32 13.88 -8.40
CA LEU A 583 2.06 13.13 -8.44
C LEU A 583 2.11 12.02 -9.50
N ARG A 584 1.98 10.77 -9.04
CA ARG A 584 1.97 9.57 -9.89
C ARG A 584 0.56 9.05 -10.16
N LYS A 585 -0.34 9.20 -9.20
CA LYS A 585 -1.72 8.70 -9.32
C LYS A 585 -2.71 9.78 -8.89
N LEU A 586 -3.59 10.15 -9.82
CA LEU A 586 -4.66 11.12 -9.58
C LEU A 586 -6.00 10.44 -9.81
N GLY A 587 -6.87 10.49 -8.82
CA GLY A 587 -8.26 10.07 -8.90
C GLY A 587 -9.17 11.19 -8.44
N VAL A 588 -10.02 11.70 -9.32
CA VAL A 588 -10.94 12.80 -9.02
C VAL A 588 -12.39 12.37 -9.22
N VAL A 589 -13.27 12.93 -8.40
CA VAL A 589 -14.72 12.87 -8.57
C VAL A 589 -15.21 14.28 -8.90
N LEU A 590 -15.98 14.41 -9.98
CA LEU A 590 -16.54 15.65 -10.50
C LEU A 590 -18.07 15.55 -10.44
N ASP A 591 -18.74 16.68 -10.22
CA ASP A 591 -20.21 16.78 -10.14
C ASP A 591 -20.92 16.84 -11.51
N GLY A 592 -20.19 16.72 -12.62
CA GLY A 592 -20.76 16.81 -13.97
C GLY A 592 -20.93 18.23 -14.49
N SER A 593 -20.73 19.26 -13.66
CA SER A 593 -20.82 20.65 -14.11
C SER A 593 -19.77 20.97 -15.19
N LYS A 594 -20.20 21.71 -16.22
CA LYS A 594 -19.35 22.10 -17.35
C LYS A 594 -18.06 22.78 -16.87
N ASP A 595 -18.16 23.68 -15.89
CA ASP A 595 -17.01 24.42 -15.35
C ASP A 595 -15.99 23.50 -14.70
N ASN A 596 -16.42 22.53 -13.88
CA ASN A 596 -15.50 21.58 -13.25
C ASN A 596 -14.84 20.66 -14.28
N ILE A 597 -15.57 20.23 -15.31
CA ILE A 597 -14.98 19.46 -16.41
C ILE A 597 -13.93 20.32 -17.13
N MET A 598 -14.24 21.59 -17.44
CA MET A 598 -13.30 22.51 -18.10
C MET A 598 -12.04 22.78 -17.26
N HIS A 599 -12.19 23.05 -15.97
CA HIS A 599 -11.05 23.23 -15.06
C HIS A 599 -10.21 21.96 -14.93
N PHE A 600 -10.85 20.79 -14.91
CA PHE A 600 -10.16 19.51 -14.88
C PHE A 600 -9.34 19.30 -16.16
N LEU A 601 -9.93 19.56 -17.32
CA LEU A 601 -9.23 19.48 -18.61
C LEU A 601 -8.03 20.42 -18.65
N ASN A 602 -8.19 21.68 -18.23
CA ASN A 602 -7.07 22.62 -18.14
C ASN A 602 -5.97 22.10 -17.20
N THR A 603 -6.36 21.52 -16.07
CA THR A 603 -5.41 20.94 -15.11
C THR A 603 -4.62 19.78 -15.73
N ILE A 604 -5.28 18.87 -16.44
CA ILE A 604 -4.59 17.78 -17.15
C ILE A 604 -3.63 18.34 -18.22
N SER A 605 -4.01 19.42 -18.92
CA SER A 605 -3.11 20.13 -19.83
C SER A 605 -1.85 20.65 -19.14
N ILE A 606 -2.00 21.30 -17.98
CA ILE A 606 -0.87 21.79 -17.18
C ILE A 606 -0.01 20.61 -16.67
N MET A 607 -0.66 19.53 -16.25
CA MET A 607 -0.02 18.29 -15.81
C MET A 607 0.71 17.55 -16.93
N LYS A 608 0.51 17.87 -18.21
CA LYS A 608 1.34 17.37 -19.31
C LYS A 608 2.83 17.63 -19.07
N LEU A 609 3.16 18.70 -18.34
CA LEU A 609 4.52 19.03 -17.93
C LEU A 609 5.02 18.14 -16.77
N SER A 610 4.12 17.50 -16.02
CA SER A 610 4.48 16.54 -14.98
C SER A 610 4.92 15.22 -15.63
N LYS A 611 6.23 14.97 -15.65
CA LYS A 611 6.82 13.74 -16.19
C LYS A 611 6.53 12.49 -15.33
N CYS A 612 5.71 12.61 -14.27
CA CYS A 612 5.55 11.62 -13.21
C CYS A 612 4.19 10.92 -13.20
N LEU A 613 3.13 11.49 -13.80
CA LEU A 613 1.79 10.88 -13.74
C LEU A 613 1.76 9.55 -14.51
N ARG A 614 1.32 8.49 -13.83
CA ARG A 614 1.19 7.11 -14.35
C ARG A 614 -0.24 6.60 -14.32
N SER A 615 -1.08 7.07 -13.40
CA SER A 615 -2.47 6.63 -13.30
C SER A 615 -3.42 7.80 -13.17
N LEU A 616 -4.48 7.78 -13.99
CA LEU A 616 -5.56 8.75 -13.94
C LEU A 616 -6.89 8.02 -13.75
N SER A 617 -7.68 8.47 -12.78
CA SER A 617 -9.06 8.03 -12.56
C SER A 617 -9.99 9.23 -12.52
N VAL A 618 -11.03 9.23 -13.36
CA VAL A 618 -12.01 10.33 -13.45
C VAL A 618 -13.39 9.75 -13.28
N TRP A 619 -14.12 10.25 -12.30
CA TRP A 619 -15.49 9.83 -12.01
C TRP A 619 -16.39 11.05 -12.12
N ILE A 620 -17.28 11.07 -13.10
CA ILE A 620 -18.28 12.12 -13.25
C ILE A 620 -19.57 11.60 -12.63
N ALA A 621 -20.07 12.29 -11.60
CA ALA A 621 -21.36 12.00 -11.00
C ALA A 621 -22.47 12.37 -11.99
N GLU A 622 -23.50 11.53 -12.08
CA GLU A 622 -24.72 11.88 -12.81
C GLU A 622 -25.55 12.81 -11.93
N GLU A 623 -26.09 13.90 -12.50
CA GLU A 623 -27.09 14.71 -11.81
C GLU A 623 -28.27 13.81 -11.47
N GLU A 624 -28.61 13.73 -10.18
CA GLU A 624 -29.87 13.13 -9.76
C GLU A 624 -30.98 13.95 -10.43
N THR A 625 -31.71 13.34 -11.37
CA THR A 625 -33.06 13.81 -11.68
C THR A 625 -33.83 13.71 -10.38
N ALA A 626 -33.97 14.85 -9.69
CA ALA A 626 -34.57 14.90 -8.38
C ALA A 626 -35.93 14.22 -8.41
N SER A 627 -36.04 13.07 -7.72
CA SER A 627 -37.31 12.65 -7.15
C SER A 627 -37.74 13.79 -6.25
N ALA A 628 -38.74 14.53 -6.72
CA ALA A 628 -39.28 15.68 -6.05
C ALA A 628 -39.89 15.26 -4.70
N THR A 629 -39.19 15.56 -3.61
CA THR A 629 -39.82 15.99 -2.34
C THR A 629 -38.78 16.68 -1.45
N ALA A 630 -38.63 17.99 -1.63
CA ALA A 630 -38.70 19.01 -0.57
C ALA A 630 -37.90 20.27 -0.96
N ARG A 631 -38.68 21.25 -1.46
CA ARG A 631 -38.43 22.71 -1.48
C ARG A 631 -37.28 23.24 -2.33
N GLY A 632 -37.65 23.79 -3.50
CA GLY A 632 -36.94 24.90 -4.12
C GLY A 632 -36.81 24.79 -5.64
N VAL A 633 -37.86 25.18 -6.36
CA VAL A 633 -37.93 25.52 -7.81
C VAL A 633 -37.08 24.65 -8.75
N ALA A 634 -37.73 23.62 -9.31
CA ALA A 634 -37.23 22.92 -10.49
C ALA A 634 -37.46 23.79 -11.74
N VAL A 635 -36.38 24.22 -12.38
CA VAL A 635 -36.38 24.48 -13.83
C VAL A 635 -35.81 23.22 -14.46
N THR A 636 -36.68 22.37 -14.99
CA THR A 636 -36.30 21.27 -15.87
C THR A 636 -35.81 21.85 -17.19
N VAL A 637 -34.52 21.73 -17.47
CA VAL A 637 -33.99 21.82 -18.83
C VAL A 637 -33.74 20.38 -19.29
N PRO A 638 -34.31 19.92 -20.41
CA PRO A 638 -33.99 18.60 -20.97
C PRO A 638 -32.49 18.54 -21.24
N LEU A 639 -31.77 17.56 -20.66
CA LEU A 639 -30.37 17.29 -20.98
C LEU A 639 -30.27 16.55 -22.31
N ASP A 640 -30.71 17.17 -23.39
CA ASP A 640 -29.96 17.11 -24.64
C ASP A 640 -28.80 18.10 -24.48
N TYR A 641 -27.71 17.67 -23.85
CA TYR A 641 -26.41 18.33 -23.96
C TYR A 641 -25.61 17.56 -25.03
N ARG A 642 -25.95 17.77 -26.31
CA ARG A 642 -25.48 18.82 -27.24
C ARG A 642 -24.12 18.55 -27.85
N GLU A 643 -24.14 18.58 -29.18
CA GLU A 643 -23.08 18.63 -30.20
C GLU A 643 -22.02 19.74 -29.98
N ASP A 644 -22.13 20.51 -28.88
CA ASP A 644 -21.32 21.69 -28.59
C ASP A 644 -19.90 21.38 -28.05
N ILE A 645 -19.68 20.19 -27.48
CA ILE A 645 -18.30 19.73 -27.14
C ILE A 645 -17.57 19.30 -28.42
N GLU A 646 -18.31 18.82 -29.43
CA GLU A 646 -17.73 18.44 -30.72
C GLU A 646 -17.40 19.67 -31.57
N ASN A 647 -18.22 20.73 -31.45
CA ASN A 647 -18.17 21.98 -32.24
C ASN A 647 -17.47 23.18 -31.57
N ALA A 648 -17.14 23.11 -30.27
CA ALA A 648 -16.24 24.11 -29.69
C ALA A 648 -14.85 24.00 -30.36
N PRO A 649 -14.15 25.12 -30.67
CA PRO A 649 -12.80 25.14 -31.23
C PRO A 649 -11.75 24.75 -30.17
N PHE A 650 -12.05 23.70 -29.41
CA PHE A 650 -11.25 23.23 -28.31
C PHE A 650 -10.50 21.99 -28.78
N ILE A 651 -9.19 22.10 -28.88
CA ILE A 651 -8.31 20.94 -29.02
C ILE A 651 -8.36 20.23 -27.66
N PRO A 652 -9.05 19.08 -27.50
CA PRO A 652 -9.05 18.40 -26.22
C PRO A 652 -7.61 18.03 -25.86
N PRO A 653 -7.21 18.22 -24.60
CA PRO A 653 -5.82 18.05 -24.22
C PRO A 653 -5.40 16.58 -24.36
N ARG A 654 -4.23 16.37 -24.98
CA ARG A 654 -3.60 15.04 -25.02
C ARG A 654 -3.26 14.60 -23.59
N LEU A 655 -3.56 13.35 -23.27
CA LEU A 655 -3.16 12.75 -22.00
C LEU A 655 -1.63 12.80 -21.81
N PRO A 656 -1.12 12.83 -20.56
CA PRO A 656 0.31 12.83 -20.30
C PRO A 656 1.03 11.61 -20.90
N ASN A 657 2.19 11.83 -21.54
CA ASN A 657 2.88 10.81 -22.34
C ASN A 657 3.35 9.57 -21.54
N LYS A 658 3.52 9.68 -20.22
CA LYS A 658 3.93 8.58 -19.33
C LYS A 658 2.75 7.87 -18.66
N LEU A 659 1.52 8.20 -19.03
CA LEU A 659 0.32 7.60 -18.43
C LEU A 659 0.25 6.11 -18.79
N GLU A 660 0.21 5.26 -17.76
CA GLU A 660 0.13 3.80 -17.88
C GLU A 660 -1.29 3.28 -17.70
N SER A 661 -2.11 3.94 -16.86
CA SER A 661 -3.45 3.48 -16.51
C SER A 661 -4.48 4.61 -16.56
N LEU A 662 -5.59 4.35 -17.23
CA LEU A 662 -6.76 5.23 -17.32
C LEU A 662 -8.01 4.50 -16.81
N ASN A 663 -8.75 5.13 -15.89
CA ASN A 663 -10.01 4.63 -15.36
C ASN A 663 -11.07 5.75 -15.44
N MET A 664 -12.16 5.53 -16.16
CA MET A 664 -13.16 6.56 -16.40
C MET A 664 -14.56 6.04 -16.10
N LYS A 665 -15.32 6.83 -15.35
CA LYS A 665 -16.77 6.69 -15.17
C LYS A 665 -17.47 7.99 -15.62
N GLY A 666 -18.51 7.86 -16.42
CA GLY A 666 -19.43 8.93 -16.79
C GLY A 666 -19.46 9.24 -18.28
N ARG A 667 -20.52 9.91 -18.74
CA ARG A 667 -20.82 10.12 -20.16
C ARG A 667 -19.81 11.05 -20.81
N LEU A 668 -19.00 10.50 -21.72
CA LEU A 668 -17.97 11.25 -22.46
C LEU A 668 -18.19 11.20 -23.98
N GLY A 669 -19.11 10.33 -24.45
CA GLY A 669 -19.49 10.21 -25.85
C GLY A 669 -18.28 10.01 -26.78
N GLY A 670 -18.35 10.60 -27.99
CA GLY A 670 -17.29 10.54 -29.00
C GLY A 670 -15.97 11.22 -28.63
N SER A 671 -15.96 12.03 -27.55
CA SER A 671 -14.77 12.79 -27.14
C SER A 671 -13.60 11.91 -26.67
N LEU A 672 -13.89 10.71 -26.18
CA LEU A 672 -12.89 9.76 -25.67
C LEU A 672 -11.85 9.39 -26.75
N ARG A 673 -12.27 9.27 -28.02
CA ARG A 673 -11.37 9.05 -29.16
C ARG A 673 -10.28 10.12 -29.27
N ARG A 674 -10.62 11.38 -28.96
CA ARG A 674 -9.67 12.49 -29.01
C ARG A 674 -8.68 12.47 -27.84
N TRP A 675 -9.08 11.93 -26.68
CA TRP A 675 -8.24 11.91 -25.46
C TRP A 675 -7.14 10.84 -25.53
N ILE A 676 -7.43 9.71 -26.19
CA ILE A 676 -6.56 8.53 -26.22
C ILE A 676 -5.50 8.61 -27.33
N LYS A 677 -5.56 9.60 -28.22
CA LYS A 677 -4.49 9.86 -29.19
C LYS A 677 -3.28 10.52 -28.52
N GLY A 678 -2.16 9.80 -28.39
CA GLY A 678 -0.86 10.35 -27.99
C GLY A 678 -0.10 9.73 -26.80
N PRO A 679 -0.69 9.02 -25.83
CA PRO A 679 0.08 8.38 -24.76
C PRO A 679 0.64 7.03 -25.20
N ASP A 680 1.95 6.97 -25.46
CA ASP A 680 2.64 5.74 -25.91
C ASP A 680 2.78 4.67 -24.82
N LYS A 681 2.56 5.01 -23.54
CA LYS A 681 2.76 4.07 -22.42
C LYS A 681 1.47 3.50 -21.84
N LEU A 682 0.32 3.83 -22.42
CA LEU A 682 -0.98 3.44 -21.88
C LEU A 682 -1.18 1.92 -22.03
N SER A 683 -1.16 1.22 -20.90
CA SER A 683 -1.23 -0.24 -20.84
C SER A 683 -2.52 -0.77 -20.24
N LYS A 684 -3.27 0.08 -19.53
CA LYS A 684 -4.51 -0.32 -18.87
C LYS A 684 -5.61 0.72 -19.02
N ILE A 685 -6.76 0.28 -19.51
CA ILE A 685 -7.96 1.11 -19.66
C ILE A 685 -9.14 0.43 -18.96
N THR A 686 -9.91 1.21 -18.22
CA THR A 686 -11.17 0.77 -17.61
C THR A 686 -12.22 1.84 -17.85
N LEU A 687 -13.30 1.47 -18.53
CA LEU A 687 -14.38 2.38 -18.92
C LEU A 687 -15.70 1.89 -18.31
N ARG A 688 -16.53 2.82 -17.84
CA ARG A 688 -17.87 2.58 -17.29
C ARG A 688 -18.76 3.78 -17.60
N ASP A 689 -20.00 3.56 -18.02
CA ASP A 689 -20.96 4.63 -18.37
C ASP A 689 -20.42 5.66 -19.37
N THR A 690 -19.39 5.31 -20.15
CA THR A 690 -18.67 6.23 -21.04
C THR A 690 -19.35 6.45 -22.37
N LYS A 691 -20.23 5.53 -22.80
CA LYS A 691 -20.90 5.55 -24.11
C LYS A 691 -19.89 5.60 -25.29
N LEU A 692 -18.87 4.73 -25.24
CA LEU A 692 -17.88 4.53 -26.30
C LEU A 692 -18.57 4.01 -27.56
N THR A 693 -18.31 4.63 -28.70
CA THR A 693 -18.78 4.19 -30.03
C THR A 693 -17.78 3.22 -30.68
N ARG A 694 -18.17 2.57 -31.79
CA ARG A 694 -17.28 1.71 -32.57
C ARG A 694 -15.96 2.38 -32.96
N ASP A 695 -16.01 3.61 -33.42
CA ASP A 695 -14.81 4.38 -33.77
C ASP A 695 -13.88 4.58 -32.57
N GLY A 696 -14.46 4.73 -31.38
CA GLY A 696 -13.71 4.80 -30.14
C GLY A 696 -13.03 3.46 -29.80
N LEU A 697 -13.71 2.34 -30.03
CA LEU A 697 -13.15 1.01 -29.84
C LEU A 697 -12.01 0.72 -30.82
N ASN A 698 -12.17 1.08 -32.10
CA ASN A 698 -11.11 0.95 -33.10
C ASN A 698 -9.87 1.76 -32.68
N ALA A 699 -10.05 2.98 -32.18
CA ALA A 699 -8.95 3.81 -31.68
C ALA A 699 -8.24 3.20 -30.45
N LEU A 700 -8.96 2.43 -29.61
CA LEU A 700 -8.33 1.63 -28.55
C LEU A 700 -7.51 0.46 -29.13
N GLY A 701 -7.98 -0.13 -30.23
CA GLY A 701 -7.32 -1.21 -30.96
C GLY A 701 -5.97 -0.82 -31.54
N GLU A 702 -5.79 0.45 -31.90
CA GLU A 702 -4.53 1.00 -32.43
C GLU A 702 -3.41 1.17 -31.36
N LEU A 703 -3.73 1.03 -30.07
CA LEU A 703 -2.76 1.24 -28.99
C LEU A 703 -1.76 0.09 -28.88
N LYS A 704 -0.50 0.38 -29.22
CA LYS A 704 0.60 -0.62 -29.26
C LYS A 704 0.94 -1.30 -27.94
N HIS A 705 0.66 -0.66 -26.81
CA HIS A 705 1.06 -1.15 -25.48
C HIS A 705 -0.14 -1.47 -24.57
N LEU A 706 -1.37 -1.46 -25.11
CA LEU A 706 -2.58 -1.74 -24.33
C LEU A 706 -2.63 -3.23 -23.98
N ARG A 707 -2.33 -3.57 -22.73
CA ARG A 707 -2.32 -4.94 -22.20
C ARG A 707 -3.61 -5.33 -21.50
N CYS A 708 -4.37 -4.37 -20.98
CA CYS A 708 -5.61 -4.62 -20.25
C CYS A 708 -6.70 -3.63 -20.65
N LEU A 709 -7.80 -4.18 -21.20
CA LEU A 709 -9.01 -3.44 -21.50
C LEU A 709 -10.16 -3.97 -20.65
N ARG A 710 -10.85 -3.07 -19.93
CA ARG A 710 -12.06 -3.40 -19.17
C ARG A 710 -13.20 -2.49 -19.63
N LEU A 711 -14.17 -3.08 -20.30
CA LEU A 711 -15.43 -2.46 -20.69
C LEU A 711 -16.49 -2.90 -19.69
N LEU A 712 -16.93 -1.99 -18.83
CA LEU A 712 -17.91 -2.24 -17.78
C LEU A 712 -19.27 -1.65 -18.18
N ARG A 713 -20.33 -2.00 -17.44
CA ARG A 713 -21.71 -1.55 -17.69
C ARG A 713 -21.80 -0.11 -18.21
N GLY A 714 -22.54 0.08 -19.30
CA GLY A 714 -22.75 1.36 -19.95
C GLY A 714 -21.53 1.94 -20.69
N SER A 715 -20.40 1.22 -20.77
CA SER A 715 -19.19 1.76 -21.39
C SER A 715 -19.22 1.82 -22.91
N TYR A 716 -19.95 0.93 -23.57
CA TYR A 716 -20.01 0.80 -25.04
C TYR A 716 -21.46 0.89 -25.51
N THR A 717 -21.70 1.46 -26.70
CA THR A 717 -23.06 1.75 -27.18
C THR A 717 -23.70 0.62 -27.97
N GLU A 718 -22.90 -0.25 -28.60
CA GLU A 718 -23.40 -1.31 -29.46
C GLU A 718 -23.52 -2.64 -28.70
N THR A 719 -24.35 -3.54 -29.20
CA THR A 719 -24.62 -4.85 -28.59
C THR A 719 -23.61 -5.93 -28.96
N GLU A 720 -22.77 -5.67 -29.97
CA GLU A 720 -21.75 -6.59 -30.47
C GLU A 720 -20.36 -5.94 -30.38
N ILE A 721 -19.37 -6.71 -29.91
CA ILE A 721 -17.96 -6.32 -29.93
C ILE A 721 -17.19 -7.23 -30.89
N THR A 722 -16.83 -6.67 -32.05
CA THR A 722 -15.92 -7.33 -33.02
C THR A 722 -14.50 -6.79 -32.83
N LEU A 723 -13.49 -7.62 -32.61
CA LEU A 723 -12.08 -7.22 -32.68
C LEU A 723 -11.53 -7.56 -34.07
N ARG A 724 -11.10 -6.54 -34.82
CA ARG A 724 -10.67 -6.68 -36.21
C ARG A 724 -9.22 -7.11 -36.34
N LYS A 725 -8.85 -7.59 -37.53
CA LYS A 725 -7.48 -7.90 -37.88
C LYS A 725 -6.55 -6.72 -37.53
N GLU A 726 -5.38 -7.02 -36.95
CA GLU A 726 -4.35 -6.04 -36.54
C GLU A 726 -4.71 -5.12 -35.36
N GLU A 727 -5.92 -5.21 -34.79
CA GLU A 727 -6.25 -4.50 -33.56
C GLU A 727 -5.71 -5.23 -32.31
N PHE A 728 -5.43 -4.48 -31.24
CA PHE A 728 -5.12 -4.98 -29.90
C PHE A 728 -3.89 -5.91 -29.80
N GLN A 729 -2.79 -5.55 -30.48
CA GLN A 729 -1.63 -6.44 -30.67
C GLN A 729 -0.87 -6.87 -29.41
N ASP A 730 -0.91 -6.08 -28.32
CA ASP A 730 -0.30 -6.43 -27.03
C ASP A 730 -1.34 -6.70 -25.93
N LEU A 731 -2.63 -6.84 -26.28
CA LEU A 731 -3.71 -7.08 -25.31
C LEU A 731 -3.58 -8.47 -24.71
N ARG A 732 -3.58 -8.55 -23.37
CA ARG A 732 -3.44 -9.79 -22.59
C ARG A 732 -4.65 -10.08 -21.71
N LEU A 733 -5.40 -9.05 -21.29
CA LEU A 733 -6.64 -9.16 -20.54
C LEU A 733 -7.76 -8.35 -21.18
N LEU A 734 -8.87 -9.03 -21.50
CA LEU A 734 -10.12 -8.40 -21.89
C LEU A 734 -11.21 -8.70 -20.85
N VAL A 735 -11.83 -7.65 -20.30
CA VAL A 735 -12.98 -7.77 -19.41
C VAL A 735 -14.17 -7.07 -20.05
N ILE A 736 -15.27 -7.78 -20.21
CA ILE A 736 -16.54 -7.29 -20.74
C ILE A 736 -17.59 -7.58 -19.68
N ASP A 737 -18.17 -6.56 -19.08
CA ASP A 737 -19.00 -6.71 -17.87
C ASP A 737 -20.34 -6.00 -18.05
N HIS A 738 -21.38 -6.76 -18.43
CA HIS A 738 -22.72 -6.24 -18.75
C HIS A 738 -22.71 -5.18 -19.86
N VAL A 739 -22.00 -5.47 -20.97
CA VAL A 739 -21.80 -4.52 -22.08
C VAL A 739 -22.33 -5.05 -23.40
N ALA A 740 -21.83 -6.21 -23.85
CA ALA A 740 -22.14 -6.77 -25.16
C ALA A 740 -22.73 -8.17 -25.01
N LYS A 741 -23.66 -8.48 -25.91
CA LYS A 741 -24.30 -9.79 -26.02
C LYS A 741 -23.51 -10.72 -26.94
N ILE A 742 -22.81 -10.18 -27.92
CA ILE A 742 -22.04 -10.95 -28.90
C ILE A 742 -20.60 -10.45 -28.91
N ILE A 743 -19.64 -11.39 -28.98
CA ILE A 743 -18.22 -11.08 -29.15
C ILE A 743 -17.62 -11.86 -30.33
N ALA A 744 -16.92 -11.16 -31.21
CA ALA A 744 -16.35 -11.74 -32.43
C ALA A 744 -14.87 -11.39 -32.58
N PHE A 745 -14.06 -12.36 -33.02
CA PHE A 745 -12.63 -12.20 -33.25
C PHE A 745 -12.25 -12.53 -34.71
N GLU A 746 -11.74 -11.54 -35.42
CA GLU A 746 -11.18 -11.73 -36.76
C GLU A 746 -9.81 -12.42 -36.72
N SER A 747 -9.38 -12.96 -37.87
CA SER A 747 -8.05 -13.58 -37.97
C SER A 747 -6.95 -12.52 -37.81
N GLY A 748 -6.06 -12.71 -36.84
CA GLY A 748 -4.98 -11.76 -36.52
C GLY A 748 -5.35 -10.69 -35.49
N ALA A 749 -6.57 -10.72 -34.93
CA ALA A 749 -6.97 -9.87 -33.82
C ALA A 749 -6.38 -10.37 -32.49
N ALA A 750 -5.94 -9.44 -31.62
CA ALA A 750 -5.50 -9.71 -30.24
C ALA A 750 -4.64 -10.99 -30.04
N PRO A 751 -3.52 -11.15 -30.77
CA PRO A 751 -2.75 -12.40 -30.81
C PRO A 751 -2.14 -12.83 -29.46
N LYS A 752 -1.94 -11.89 -28.53
CA LYS A 752 -1.37 -12.13 -27.19
C LYS A 752 -2.41 -12.24 -26.07
N LEU A 753 -3.70 -12.31 -26.41
CA LEU A 753 -4.77 -12.33 -25.42
C LEU A 753 -4.68 -13.60 -24.57
N GLU A 754 -4.47 -13.46 -23.26
CA GLU A 754 -4.25 -14.57 -22.31
C GLU A 754 -5.51 -14.89 -21.49
N LYS A 755 -6.31 -13.87 -21.13
CA LYS A 755 -7.53 -14.05 -20.34
C LYS A 755 -8.69 -13.20 -20.86
N ILE A 756 -9.87 -13.80 -20.94
CA ILE A 756 -11.15 -13.12 -21.15
C ILE A 756 -12.01 -13.33 -19.91
N VAL A 757 -12.63 -12.25 -19.42
CA VAL A 757 -13.70 -12.31 -18.43
C VAL A 757 -14.93 -11.66 -19.04
N TRP A 758 -16.00 -12.41 -19.16
CA TRP A 758 -17.24 -11.94 -19.75
C TRP A 758 -18.40 -12.13 -18.79
N THR A 759 -19.06 -11.05 -18.41
CA THR A 759 -20.29 -11.07 -17.61
C THR A 759 -21.48 -10.70 -18.50
N LEU A 760 -22.49 -11.57 -18.51
CA LEU A 760 -23.75 -11.39 -19.23
C LEU A 760 -24.90 -11.10 -18.25
N ASP A 761 -25.86 -10.29 -18.67
CA ASP A 761 -27.17 -10.17 -18.01
C ASP A 761 -27.99 -11.46 -18.19
N ARG A 762 -29.21 -11.54 -17.61
CA ARG A 762 -30.18 -12.62 -17.82
C ARG A 762 -30.73 -12.66 -19.26
N VAL A 763 -29.85 -12.77 -20.24
CA VAL A 763 -30.13 -12.86 -21.68
C VAL A 763 -29.92 -14.29 -22.11
N GLU A 764 -30.85 -14.83 -22.90
CA GLU A 764 -30.72 -16.16 -23.50
C GLU A 764 -29.47 -16.21 -24.39
N ILE A 765 -28.54 -17.12 -24.09
CA ILE A 765 -27.34 -17.33 -24.89
C ILE A 765 -27.77 -18.07 -26.15
N VAL A 766 -27.51 -17.50 -27.33
CA VAL A 766 -27.85 -18.12 -28.61
C VAL A 766 -26.62 -18.73 -29.28
N LYS A 767 -26.83 -19.66 -30.20
CA LYS A 767 -25.79 -20.13 -31.13
C LYS A 767 -25.24 -18.88 -31.86
N ASP A 768 -23.93 -18.72 -31.90
CA ASP A 768 -23.20 -17.54 -32.45
C ASP A 768 -23.00 -16.35 -31.47
N THR A 769 -23.22 -16.56 -30.17
CA THR A 769 -22.87 -15.58 -29.12
C THR A 769 -21.36 -15.26 -29.06
N ILE A 770 -20.50 -16.21 -29.46
CA ILE A 770 -19.04 -16.03 -29.56
C ILE A 770 -18.56 -16.52 -30.92
N GLU A 771 -17.84 -15.67 -31.64
CA GLU A 771 -17.27 -16.02 -32.94
C GLU A 771 -15.74 -15.89 -32.95
N GLY A 772 -15.06 -16.83 -33.60
CA GLY A 772 -13.62 -16.72 -33.86
C GLY A 772 -12.69 -16.90 -32.66
N ILE A 773 -13.19 -17.27 -31.48
CA ILE A 773 -12.38 -17.54 -30.27
C ILE A 773 -11.29 -18.60 -30.50
N GLY A 774 -11.54 -19.58 -31.38
CA GLY A 774 -10.55 -20.58 -31.78
C GLY A 774 -9.31 -20.02 -32.48
N LYS A 775 -9.37 -18.79 -32.99
CA LYS A 775 -8.24 -18.10 -33.64
C LYS A 775 -7.25 -17.54 -32.61
N LEU A 776 -7.65 -17.39 -31.34
CA LEU A 776 -6.83 -16.83 -30.25
C LEU A 776 -5.88 -17.86 -29.63
N LYS A 777 -4.75 -18.13 -30.29
CA LYS A 777 -3.81 -19.20 -29.89
C LYS A 777 -3.20 -19.01 -28.49
N SER A 778 -3.06 -17.77 -28.01
CA SER A 778 -2.46 -17.45 -26.71
C SER A 778 -3.44 -17.50 -25.53
N LEU A 779 -4.74 -17.65 -25.78
CA LEU A 779 -5.78 -17.60 -24.74
C LEU A 779 -5.63 -18.77 -23.77
N LYS A 780 -5.47 -18.51 -22.49
CA LYS A 780 -5.28 -19.52 -21.43
C LYS A 780 -6.52 -19.71 -20.57
N GLU A 781 -7.28 -18.64 -20.34
CA GLU A 781 -8.46 -18.65 -19.47
C GLU A 781 -9.63 -17.88 -20.09
N PHE A 782 -10.82 -18.44 -19.98
CA PHE A 782 -12.07 -17.83 -20.38
C PHE A 782 -13.11 -17.96 -19.24
N GLU A 783 -13.39 -16.86 -18.56
CA GLU A 783 -14.32 -16.80 -17.43
C GLU A 783 -15.65 -16.22 -17.91
N LEU A 784 -16.76 -16.97 -17.77
CA LEU A 784 -18.09 -16.55 -18.18
C LEU A 784 -18.99 -16.45 -16.96
N ASN A 785 -19.32 -15.24 -16.54
CA ASN A 785 -20.22 -14.97 -15.43
C ASN A 785 -21.64 -14.76 -15.97
N CYS A 786 -22.51 -15.75 -15.79
CA CYS A 786 -23.90 -15.73 -16.27
C CYS A 786 -24.80 -16.57 -15.35
N ASP A 787 -26.11 -16.55 -15.58
CA ASP A 787 -27.04 -17.43 -14.87
C ASP A 787 -26.70 -18.91 -15.18
N PRO A 788 -26.40 -19.75 -14.17
CA PRO A 788 -26.05 -21.16 -14.40
C PRO A 788 -27.20 -21.98 -15.02
N ASN A 789 -28.45 -21.49 -14.95
CA ASN A 789 -29.61 -22.14 -15.56
C ASN A 789 -29.87 -21.68 -17.00
N ASN A 790 -28.96 -20.91 -17.61
CA ASN A 790 -29.13 -20.44 -18.97
C ASN A 790 -29.09 -21.61 -19.96
N PRO A 791 -30.16 -21.87 -20.73
CA PRO A 791 -30.24 -23.03 -21.62
C PRO A 791 -29.20 -23.01 -22.73
N GLY A 792 -28.66 -21.84 -23.07
CA GLY A 792 -27.64 -21.66 -24.10
C GLY A 792 -26.19 -21.87 -23.65
N LEU A 793 -25.93 -22.20 -22.39
CA LEU A 793 -24.56 -22.37 -21.88
C LEU A 793 -23.79 -23.45 -22.66
N HIS A 794 -24.46 -24.53 -23.05
CA HIS A 794 -23.90 -25.62 -23.85
C HIS A 794 -23.35 -25.12 -25.20
N HIS A 795 -23.98 -24.13 -25.83
CA HIS A 795 -23.50 -23.57 -27.09
C HIS A 795 -22.15 -22.85 -26.95
N VAL A 796 -21.89 -22.23 -25.79
CA VAL A 796 -20.58 -21.62 -25.50
C VAL A 796 -19.54 -22.72 -25.30
N GLU A 797 -19.86 -23.76 -24.55
CA GLU A 797 -18.96 -24.89 -24.31
C GLU A 797 -18.57 -25.61 -25.61
N GLU A 798 -19.52 -25.82 -26.54
CA GLU A 798 -19.26 -26.38 -27.87
C GLU A 798 -18.32 -25.51 -28.72
N THR A 799 -18.40 -24.19 -28.58
CA THR A 799 -17.62 -23.23 -29.36
C THR A 799 -16.21 -23.02 -28.80
N LEU A 800 -15.99 -23.34 -27.53
CA LEU A 800 -14.69 -23.17 -26.87
C LEU A 800 -13.67 -24.20 -27.35
N PRO A 801 -12.42 -23.79 -27.64
CA PRO A 801 -11.33 -24.72 -27.94
C PRO A 801 -11.16 -25.76 -26.82
N ARG A 802 -11.05 -27.05 -27.17
CA ARG A 802 -10.86 -28.16 -26.22
C ARG A 802 -9.75 -27.94 -25.18
N ARG A 803 -8.71 -27.17 -25.52
CA ARG A 803 -7.62 -26.80 -24.60
C ARG A 803 -8.06 -25.96 -23.40
N LEU A 804 -9.13 -25.18 -23.52
CA LEU A 804 -9.71 -24.38 -22.44
C LEU A 804 -10.67 -25.20 -21.56
N LEU A 805 -11.25 -26.28 -22.10
CA LEU A 805 -12.18 -27.14 -21.36
C LEU A 805 -11.45 -28.16 -20.46
N LYS A 806 -10.24 -28.59 -20.86
CA LYS A 806 -9.48 -29.65 -20.17
C LYS A 806 -8.89 -29.27 -18.80
N SER A 807 -8.79 -27.99 -18.44
CA SER A 807 -8.00 -27.59 -17.26
C SER A 807 -8.76 -27.51 -15.93
N GLY A 808 -10.08 -27.78 -15.90
CA GLY A 808 -10.93 -27.68 -14.69
C GLY A 808 -10.96 -26.30 -14.01
N THR A 809 -10.20 -25.32 -14.53
CA THR A 809 -9.96 -23.99 -13.99
C THR A 809 -10.13 -22.90 -15.04
N ALA A 810 -10.09 -23.23 -16.33
CA ALA A 810 -10.09 -22.29 -17.45
C ALA A 810 -11.48 -21.91 -17.97
N PHE A 811 -12.54 -22.61 -17.54
CA PHE A 811 -13.93 -22.19 -17.66
C PHE A 811 -14.55 -22.17 -16.26
N ARG A 812 -15.08 -21.02 -15.85
CA ARG A 812 -15.82 -20.86 -14.59
C ARG A 812 -17.12 -20.13 -14.89
N ALA A 813 -18.24 -20.79 -14.60
CA ALA A 813 -19.54 -20.17 -14.48
C ALA A 813 -19.83 -19.89 -13.00
N HIS A 814 -19.99 -18.63 -12.64
CA HIS A 814 -20.34 -18.21 -11.28
C HIS A 814 -21.69 -17.49 -11.27
N GLN A 815 -22.46 -17.67 -10.18
CA GLN A 815 -23.65 -16.86 -9.92
C GLN A 815 -23.25 -15.38 -9.79
N SER A 816 -23.97 -14.50 -10.47
CA SER A 816 -23.89 -13.06 -10.20
C SER A 816 -24.45 -12.77 -8.81
N SER A 817 -23.63 -12.25 -7.90
CA SER A 817 -24.06 -11.73 -6.58
C SER A 817 -24.58 -10.31 -6.67
#